data_AF-A0A0D2IHA5-F1
#
_entry.id   AF-A0A0D2IHA5-F1
#
_cell.length_a   1.000
_cell.length_b   1.000
_cell.length_c   1.000
_cell.angle_alpha   90.00
_cell.angle_beta   90.00
_cell.angle_gamma   90.00
#
_symmetry.space_group_name_H-M   'P 1'
#
loop_
_entity.id
_entity.type
_entity.pdbx_description
1 polymer ?
#
loop_
_entity_poly.entity_id
_entity_poly.type
_entity_poly.pdbx_seq_one_letter_code
_entity_poly.pdbx_strand_id
1 'polypeptide(L)'
;MSSMHGPRLRYPLGEVLESLLGVNADNWLHCPLAEIEDTDERLYRLRLFCEPLLRGVHHPARHFDELDQQLSRLLPRPASPLAGSDPTDIHGVHSKVEHLLSRLPKVPQRSFSLPLNNGLMREQGTTLWDGIRDGRWATRYIMPEAQSHFHTQSPGGADSILDLLRKLQDLAWDNLYVTTYVDTNSLKLAAAFANHGTQPNHNLAQRSLKYVNLLSELFDGYHSMSDAVSFGIKAPFEDSSSQGRALKDALFPQNRDDHEQAMAIIKVFLWSAWQRSVMLHFYYVIGVQLTHGYSSTWNSLLAVRGVHELEWLSRDDYRGNCTEYLCNWAFELLRTSRTSVGLDFRRMIARFDAHFHGRPGRCIQGSNHTCEGGQPETCQRFTAAETAAQSAHSSICDRQCEKISWDASSYHQSPKPAAIVAAEDATCLVYAVVNSKTLAISHVWSHGQGGRPESGINACLHQRYCRLAHLFECDTYWIDAACIPSELTLRRQAIDNINHIFATAKVTLVIDADVQAIDVAWPDPTVAEIETLVSTLLVSDWTVRGWTLLEGIRGSRAIYLLCEQDRVLSLREALVTLHEQGAIDIAVLLGSAQHLIPHSDLTSTKTVEEAGYLLSQRHTSWPEDVIICWSLLINAPVHRKAVDLWKNQSRVRTGYLLSSAPRVAEMQGWAWAPASPYIRPNHRTVDLPEGRTQEYTVRFPCYDGDGSLSAAITPNGLLGRWRVVNIEPAFLEDARELCCHMTAPLEAYQEDEMDLENAELVYAHPDEALAWHTLEALLNQGAELRLVRALAEDGVSPYVGSSQRGENFGLIAAICASFNNRSSWEWKGVFSWQESENYQGWEVDEMLIV
;
A
#
# COMPACT_ATOMS: atom_id res chain seq x y z
N MET A 1 -11.93 26.81 -7.41
CA MET A 1 -12.39 25.96 -8.53
C MET A 1 -11.55 26.30 -9.76
N SER A 2 -10.40 25.63 -9.93
CA SER A 2 -9.60 25.69 -11.15
C SER A 2 -10.00 24.48 -11.98
N SER A 3 -10.34 24.65 -13.26
CA SER A 3 -10.58 23.52 -14.17
C SER A 3 -9.29 22.75 -14.35
N MET A 4 -9.07 21.74 -13.50
CA MET A 4 -7.88 20.91 -13.54
C MET A 4 -7.99 19.94 -14.71
N HIS A 5 -7.50 20.35 -15.86
CA HIS A 5 -7.24 19.46 -16.99
C HIS A 5 -6.14 18.46 -16.61
N GLY A 6 -6.28 17.21 -17.08
CA GLY A 6 -5.27 16.16 -16.97
C GLY A 6 -3.94 16.54 -17.67
N PRO A 7 -3.00 15.59 -17.78
CA PRO A 7 -1.70 15.85 -18.38
C PRO A 7 -1.85 16.25 -19.86
N ARG A 8 -0.89 17.05 -20.37
CA ARG A 8 -0.96 17.60 -21.72
C ARG A 8 -0.47 16.61 -22.76
N LEU A 9 -0.99 16.72 -23.97
CA LEU A 9 -0.50 15.96 -25.12
C LEU A 9 0.48 16.79 -25.94
N ARG A 10 1.59 16.17 -26.33
CA ARG A 10 2.60 16.80 -27.19
C ARG A 10 2.11 16.96 -28.63
N TYR A 11 1.32 15.99 -29.10
CA TYR A 11 0.73 15.93 -30.44
C TYR A 11 -0.80 15.76 -30.32
N PRO A 12 -1.60 16.16 -31.33
CA PRO A 12 -3.04 15.95 -31.32
C PRO A 12 -3.42 14.48 -31.13
N LEU A 13 -4.40 14.21 -30.24
CA LEU A 13 -4.77 12.83 -29.88
C LEU A 13 -5.21 12.00 -31.08
N GLY A 14 -5.98 12.59 -32.01
CA GLY A 14 -6.41 11.94 -33.24
C GLY A 14 -5.25 11.37 -34.07
N GLU A 15 -4.22 12.18 -34.33
CA GLU A 15 -3.05 11.77 -35.10
C GLU A 15 -2.28 10.63 -34.40
N VAL A 16 -2.15 10.73 -33.08
CA VAL A 16 -1.47 9.70 -32.27
C VAL A 16 -2.28 8.39 -32.32
N LEU A 17 -3.59 8.43 -32.10
CA LEU A 17 -4.45 7.25 -32.10
C LEU A 17 -4.58 6.61 -33.48
N GLU A 18 -4.69 7.38 -34.56
CA GLU A 18 -4.68 6.85 -35.93
C GLU A 18 -3.37 6.11 -36.22
N SER A 19 -2.24 6.62 -35.71
CA SER A 19 -0.96 5.95 -35.84
C SER A 19 -0.84 4.67 -34.97
N LEU A 20 -1.72 4.49 -33.98
CA LEU A 20 -1.74 3.35 -33.06
C LEU A 20 -2.78 2.27 -33.46
N LEU A 21 -3.98 2.66 -33.90
CA LEU A 21 -5.19 1.82 -34.08
C LEU A 21 -5.23 0.94 -35.35
N GLY A 22 -4.11 0.71 -36.03
CA GLY A 22 -4.02 -0.14 -37.23
C GLY A 22 -3.84 -1.65 -36.98
N VAL A 23 -3.80 -2.11 -35.71
CA VAL A 23 -3.51 -3.49 -35.30
C VAL A 23 -4.27 -3.85 -34.01
N ASN A 24 -4.57 -5.13 -33.77
CA ASN A 24 -5.20 -5.63 -32.53
C ASN A 24 -4.51 -5.06 -31.26
N ALA A 25 -5.28 -4.34 -30.44
CA ALA A 25 -4.85 -3.66 -29.22
C ALA A 25 -4.19 -4.59 -28.20
N ASP A 26 -4.56 -5.88 -28.18
CA ASP A 26 -3.98 -6.85 -27.24
C ASP A 26 -2.47 -7.03 -27.43
N ASN A 27 -1.95 -6.81 -28.65
CA ASN A 27 -0.52 -6.95 -28.96
C ASN A 27 0.31 -5.69 -28.71
N TRP A 28 -0.29 -4.57 -28.30
CA TRP A 28 0.45 -3.31 -28.11
C TRP A 28 1.32 -3.27 -26.86
N LEU A 29 0.97 -4.10 -25.87
CA LEU A 29 1.67 -4.13 -24.58
C LEU A 29 2.71 -5.24 -24.50
N HIS A 30 3.06 -5.87 -25.62
CA HIS A 30 4.16 -6.82 -25.63
C HIS A 30 5.48 -6.06 -25.46
N CYS A 31 6.24 -6.42 -24.43
CA CYS A 31 7.49 -5.78 -24.05
C CYS A 31 8.64 -6.80 -24.15
N PRO A 32 9.38 -6.86 -25.27
CA PRO A 32 10.39 -7.91 -25.49
C PRO A 32 11.50 -7.95 -24.41
N LEU A 33 11.90 -6.80 -23.88
CA LEU A 33 12.91 -6.73 -22.81
C LEU A 33 12.42 -7.34 -21.50
N ALA A 34 11.12 -7.29 -21.22
CA ALA A 34 10.52 -7.91 -20.03
C ALA A 34 10.38 -9.44 -20.16
N GLU A 35 10.59 -10.01 -21.34
CA GLU A 35 10.57 -11.46 -21.58
C GLU A 35 11.94 -12.13 -21.43
N ILE A 36 13.01 -11.36 -21.17
CA ILE A 36 14.34 -11.91 -20.91
C ILE A 36 14.35 -12.51 -19.50
N GLU A 37 14.42 -13.85 -19.42
CA GLU A 37 14.43 -14.59 -18.14
C GLU A 37 15.74 -14.42 -17.37
N ASP A 38 16.87 -14.33 -18.06
CA ASP A 38 18.19 -14.06 -17.47
C ASP A 38 18.24 -12.62 -16.93
N THR A 39 18.21 -12.50 -15.60
CA THR A 39 18.20 -11.21 -14.90
C THR A 39 19.45 -10.37 -15.20
N ASP A 40 20.62 -10.99 -15.30
CA ASP A 40 21.88 -10.27 -15.53
C ASP A 40 21.92 -9.72 -16.96
N GLU A 41 21.53 -10.54 -17.94
CA GLU A 41 21.38 -10.09 -19.32
C GLU A 41 20.31 -9.00 -19.43
N ARG A 42 19.16 -9.14 -18.76
CA ARG A 42 18.10 -8.13 -18.77
C ARG A 42 18.58 -6.80 -18.21
N LEU A 43 19.23 -6.81 -17.04
CA LEU A 43 19.79 -5.62 -16.41
C LEU A 43 20.88 -4.97 -17.28
N TYR A 44 21.74 -5.78 -17.91
CA TYR A 44 22.74 -5.27 -18.84
C TYR A 44 22.08 -4.57 -20.05
N ARG A 45 21.04 -5.18 -20.64
CA ARG A 45 20.26 -4.56 -21.75
C ARG A 45 19.57 -3.27 -21.33
N LEU A 46 19.04 -3.21 -20.11
CA LEU A 46 18.44 -1.99 -19.56
C LEU A 46 19.48 -0.87 -19.39
N ARG A 47 20.69 -1.18 -18.93
CA ARG A 47 21.79 -0.20 -18.86
C ARG A 47 22.13 0.35 -20.24
N LEU A 48 22.26 -0.53 -21.24
CA LEU A 48 22.51 -0.11 -22.63
C LEU A 48 21.35 0.73 -23.20
N PHE A 49 20.11 0.49 -22.77
CA PHE A 49 18.94 1.27 -23.16
C PHE A 49 19.02 2.74 -22.69
N CYS A 50 19.81 3.05 -21.65
CA CYS A 50 19.98 4.41 -21.17
C CYS A 50 20.91 5.27 -22.03
N GLU A 51 21.79 4.68 -22.86
CA GLU A 51 22.73 5.45 -23.69
C GLU A 51 22.01 6.43 -24.65
N PRO A 52 20.97 6.01 -25.39
CA PRO A 52 20.21 6.93 -26.24
C PRO A 52 19.44 7.98 -25.44
N LEU A 53 18.99 7.67 -24.21
CA LEU A 53 18.33 8.64 -23.33
C LEU A 53 19.31 9.75 -22.90
N LEU A 54 20.51 9.35 -22.48
CA LEU A 54 21.61 10.25 -22.10
C LEU A 54 22.03 11.17 -23.24
N ARG A 55 22.00 10.70 -24.49
CA ARG A 55 22.25 11.56 -25.66
C ARG A 55 21.04 12.45 -25.99
N GLY A 56 19.84 11.89 -25.99
CA GLY A 56 18.62 12.57 -26.39
C GLY A 56 18.26 13.77 -25.51
N VAL A 57 18.50 13.68 -24.21
CA VAL A 57 18.21 14.76 -23.26
C VAL A 57 19.01 16.05 -23.55
N HIS A 58 20.17 15.94 -24.19
CA HIS A 58 20.99 17.10 -24.57
C HIS A 58 20.50 17.81 -25.84
N HIS A 59 19.48 17.28 -26.52
CA HIS A 59 18.94 17.93 -27.70
C HIS A 59 18.37 19.32 -27.33
N PRO A 60 18.78 20.41 -28.02
CA PRO A 60 18.49 21.79 -27.60
C PRO A 60 17.00 22.14 -27.48
N ALA A 61 16.16 21.62 -28.40
CA ALA A 61 14.73 21.92 -28.44
C ALA A 61 13.78 20.69 -28.44
N ARG A 62 14.31 19.48 -28.67
CA ARG A 62 13.52 18.26 -28.86
C ARG A 62 13.86 17.17 -27.83
N HIS A 63 14.45 17.55 -26.69
CA HIS A 63 14.84 16.60 -25.63
C HIS A 63 13.70 15.65 -25.24
N PHE A 64 12.49 16.17 -25.01
CA PHE A 64 11.32 15.34 -24.71
C PHE A 64 10.97 14.38 -25.85
N ASP A 65 10.96 14.87 -27.09
CA ASP A 65 10.62 14.05 -28.26
C ASP A 65 11.65 12.91 -28.46
N GLU A 66 12.94 13.18 -28.23
CA GLU A 66 14.00 12.17 -28.26
C GLU A 66 13.82 11.14 -27.13
N LEU A 67 13.59 11.58 -25.89
CA LEU A 67 13.36 10.70 -24.74
C LEU A 67 12.13 9.80 -24.94
N ASP A 68 11.01 10.38 -25.39
CA ASP A 68 9.77 9.66 -25.66
C ASP A 68 9.92 8.67 -26.81
N GLN A 69 10.64 9.04 -27.87
CA GLN A 69 10.94 8.14 -28.99
C GLN A 69 11.76 6.92 -28.52
N GLN A 70 12.72 7.11 -27.62
CA GLN A 70 13.49 5.99 -27.07
C GLN A 70 12.62 5.13 -26.16
N LEU A 71 11.90 5.73 -25.20
CA LEU A 71 11.01 4.99 -24.29
C LEU A 71 9.97 4.17 -25.06
N SER A 72 9.45 4.71 -26.15
CA SER A 72 8.48 4.05 -27.04
C SER A 72 8.95 2.71 -27.61
N ARG A 73 10.26 2.46 -27.65
CA ARG A 73 10.84 1.18 -28.11
C ARG A 73 10.61 0.04 -27.12
N LEU A 74 10.31 0.33 -25.86
CA LEU A 74 9.94 -0.69 -24.87
C LEU A 74 8.62 -1.40 -25.23
N LEU A 75 7.69 -0.68 -25.88
CA LEU A 75 6.43 -1.23 -26.39
C LEU A 75 6.39 -1.07 -27.92
N PRO A 76 7.13 -1.89 -28.68
CA PRO A 76 7.26 -1.73 -30.12
C PRO A 76 5.92 -1.93 -30.84
N ARG A 77 5.76 -1.25 -31.99
CA ARG A 77 4.60 -1.49 -32.85
C ARG A 77 4.70 -2.87 -33.53
N PRO A 78 3.58 -3.61 -33.68
CA PRO A 78 3.58 -4.86 -34.44
C PRO A 78 3.96 -4.62 -35.90
N ALA A 79 4.71 -5.55 -36.50
CA ALA A 79 5.25 -5.42 -37.86
C ALA A 79 4.22 -5.58 -39.01
N SER A 80 2.93 -5.83 -38.72
CA SER A 80 1.91 -6.04 -39.76
C SER A 80 0.57 -5.36 -39.40
N PRO A 81 0.03 -4.49 -40.27
CA PRO A 81 -1.35 -4.05 -40.18
C PRO A 81 -2.30 -5.22 -40.43
N LEU A 82 -3.38 -5.34 -39.66
CA LEU A 82 -4.50 -6.19 -40.06
C LEU A 82 -5.26 -5.46 -41.18
N ALA A 83 -5.39 -6.11 -42.33
CA ALA A 83 -6.24 -5.61 -43.41
C ALA A 83 -7.70 -5.65 -42.93
N GLY A 84 -8.31 -4.48 -42.68
CA GLY A 84 -9.76 -4.32 -42.54
C GLY A 84 -10.32 -3.80 -41.21
N SER A 85 -9.62 -2.91 -40.48
CA SER A 85 -10.29 -2.19 -39.37
C SER A 85 -11.26 -1.13 -39.93
N ASP A 86 -12.49 -1.12 -39.41
CA ASP A 86 -13.57 -0.23 -39.84
C ASP A 86 -13.36 1.18 -39.23
N PRO A 87 -13.22 2.26 -40.03
CA PRO A 87 -12.88 3.60 -39.54
C PRO A 87 -13.91 4.23 -38.58
N THR A 88 -15.12 3.66 -38.47
CA THR A 88 -16.19 4.15 -37.57
C THR A 88 -15.94 3.87 -36.08
N ASP A 89 -15.01 2.98 -35.71
CA ASP A 89 -14.70 2.63 -34.30
C ASP A 89 -13.68 3.60 -33.64
N ILE A 90 -12.90 4.33 -34.45
CA ILE A 90 -11.79 5.19 -33.98
C ILE A 90 -12.29 6.39 -33.17
N HIS A 91 -13.43 6.99 -33.54
CA HIS A 91 -13.96 8.17 -32.85
C HIS A 91 -14.47 7.83 -31.43
N GLY A 92 -15.04 6.63 -31.26
CA GLY A 92 -15.46 6.14 -29.94
C GLY A 92 -14.28 5.89 -29.01
N VAL A 93 -13.19 5.31 -29.51
CA VAL A 93 -11.95 5.12 -28.75
C VAL A 93 -11.32 6.47 -28.39
N HIS A 94 -11.29 7.43 -29.32
CA HIS A 94 -10.76 8.78 -29.06
C HIS A 94 -11.40 9.44 -27.84
N SER A 95 -12.72 9.50 -27.79
CA SER A 95 -13.43 10.11 -26.66
C SER A 95 -13.17 9.40 -25.33
N LYS A 96 -13.09 8.06 -25.33
CA LYS A 96 -12.77 7.28 -24.12
C LYS A 96 -11.35 7.52 -23.63
N VAL A 97 -10.38 7.63 -24.54
CA VAL A 97 -8.97 7.92 -24.19
C VAL A 97 -8.85 9.33 -23.64
N GLU A 98 -9.47 10.31 -24.30
CA GLU A 98 -9.49 11.69 -23.82
C GLU A 98 -10.11 11.81 -22.43
N HIS A 99 -11.26 11.14 -22.21
CA HIS A 99 -11.91 11.06 -20.91
C HIS A 99 -10.98 10.46 -19.85
N LEU A 100 -10.34 9.32 -20.14
CA LEU A 100 -9.43 8.64 -19.21
C LEU A 100 -8.22 9.52 -18.85
N LEU A 101 -7.56 10.11 -19.85
CA LEU A 101 -6.40 10.97 -19.62
C LEU A 101 -6.78 12.23 -18.84
N SER A 102 -7.93 12.84 -19.12
CA SER A 102 -8.39 14.05 -18.42
C SER A 102 -8.53 13.86 -16.89
N ARG A 103 -8.69 12.61 -16.44
CA ARG A 103 -8.90 12.23 -15.03
C ARG A 103 -7.59 11.92 -14.28
N LEU A 104 -6.46 11.78 -14.98
CA LEU A 104 -5.14 11.63 -14.35
C LEU A 104 -4.69 12.95 -13.68
N PRO A 105 -3.77 12.90 -12.71
CA PRO A 105 -3.08 14.10 -12.23
C PRO A 105 -2.42 14.87 -13.37
N LYS A 106 -2.49 16.20 -13.34
CA LYS A 106 -1.90 17.09 -14.35
C LYS A 106 -0.39 16.85 -14.51
N VAL A 107 0.29 16.67 -13.38
CA VAL A 107 1.71 16.31 -13.29
C VAL A 107 1.83 15.20 -12.23
N PRO A 108 2.81 14.29 -12.34
CA PRO A 108 3.04 13.26 -11.31
C PRO A 108 3.36 13.88 -9.95
N GLN A 109 3.10 13.15 -8.86
CA GLN A 109 3.55 13.54 -7.52
C GLN A 109 5.09 13.53 -7.49
N ARG A 110 5.67 14.58 -6.90
CA ARG A 110 7.12 14.61 -6.64
C ARG A 110 7.43 13.77 -5.41
N SER A 111 8.34 12.82 -5.58
CA SER A 111 8.77 11.88 -4.52
C SER A 111 10.29 11.90 -4.31
N PHE A 112 11.00 12.86 -4.89
CA PHE A 112 12.41 13.10 -4.62
C PHE A 112 12.75 14.56 -4.93
N SER A 113 13.71 15.09 -4.20
CA SER A 113 14.25 16.42 -4.46
C SER A 113 14.99 16.43 -5.78
N LEU A 114 14.81 17.50 -6.56
CA LEU A 114 15.70 17.76 -7.69
C LEU A 114 17.07 18.10 -7.08
N PRO A 115 18.17 17.46 -7.54
CA PRO A 115 19.47 17.55 -6.88
C PRO A 115 19.86 19.01 -6.70
N LEU A 116 20.22 19.39 -5.47
CA LEU A 116 20.59 20.77 -5.07
C LEU A 116 22.10 21.05 -5.22
N ASN A 117 22.95 20.03 -5.15
CA ASN A 117 24.38 20.00 -5.49
C ASN A 117 24.94 18.62 -5.05
N ASN A 118 25.58 17.84 -5.92
CA ASN A 118 26.34 16.66 -5.48
C ASN A 118 27.80 16.82 -5.94
N GLY A 119 28.67 17.34 -5.08
CA GLY A 119 30.11 17.26 -5.33
C GLY A 119 30.99 18.18 -4.48
N LEU A 120 31.78 17.54 -3.59
CA LEU A 120 32.96 18.09 -2.89
C LEU A 120 34.15 18.44 -3.82
N MET A 121 33.96 18.44 -5.14
CA MET A 121 35.01 18.66 -6.15
C MET A 121 34.47 19.58 -7.25
N ARG A 122 34.47 20.90 -7.01
CA ARG A 122 34.33 21.90 -8.08
C ARG A 122 35.51 22.88 -8.01
N GLU A 123 36.19 23.07 -9.14
CA GLU A 123 37.21 24.11 -9.33
C GLU A 123 36.63 25.47 -9.79
N GLN A 124 35.31 25.62 -10.00
CA GLN A 124 34.74 26.89 -10.50
C GLN A 124 33.35 27.21 -9.92
N GLY A 125 33.34 27.77 -8.70
CA GLY A 125 32.48 28.84 -8.14
C GLY A 125 31.00 29.07 -8.53
N THR A 126 30.33 28.23 -9.32
CA THR A 126 28.90 28.35 -9.61
C THR A 126 28.14 27.28 -8.84
N THR A 127 27.15 27.71 -8.06
CA THR A 127 26.24 26.82 -7.35
C THR A 127 25.05 26.48 -8.25
N LEU A 128 24.36 25.36 -7.99
CA LEU A 128 23.07 25.10 -8.63
C LEU A 128 22.08 26.26 -8.37
N TRP A 129 22.18 26.89 -7.21
CA TRP A 129 21.42 28.08 -6.88
C TRP A 129 21.72 29.25 -7.83
N ASP A 130 22.96 29.44 -8.29
CA ASP A 130 23.29 30.42 -9.34
C ASP A 130 22.68 30.02 -10.70
N GLY A 131 22.52 28.72 -10.95
CA GLY A 131 21.76 28.21 -12.08
C GLY A 131 20.26 28.52 -11.97
N ILE A 132 19.64 28.25 -10.83
CA ILE A 132 18.20 28.48 -10.57
C ILE A 132 17.89 29.97 -10.56
N ARG A 133 18.69 30.79 -9.85
CA ARG A 133 18.53 32.24 -9.74
C ARG A 133 18.69 32.94 -11.09
N ASP A 134 19.70 32.56 -11.87
CA ASP A 134 20.00 33.24 -13.13
C ASP A 134 19.13 32.70 -14.30
N GLY A 135 18.18 31.80 -14.01
CA GLY A 135 17.34 31.14 -15.02
C GLY A 135 18.16 30.36 -16.05
N ARG A 136 19.26 29.73 -15.62
CA ARG A 136 20.09 28.82 -16.44
C ARG A 136 19.84 27.35 -16.11
N TRP A 137 19.42 27.07 -14.88
CA TRP A 137 19.00 25.73 -14.48
C TRP A 137 17.63 25.43 -15.09
N ALA A 138 17.59 24.35 -15.88
CA ALA A 138 16.40 23.79 -16.47
C ALA A 138 15.58 24.65 -17.44
N THR A 139 15.98 25.86 -17.82
CA THR A 139 15.18 26.73 -18.69
C THR A 139 14.80 26.07 -20.02
N ARG A 140 15.71 25.30 -20.64
CA ARG A 140 15.38 24.52 -21.86
C ARG A 140 14.40 23.37 -21.61
N TYR A 141 14.36 22.85 -20.38
CA TYR A 141 13.48 21.76 -19.94
C TYR A 141 12.17 22.25 -19.32
N ILE A 142 12.03 23.56 -19.09
CA ILE A 142 10.83 24.21 -18.57
C ILE A 142 9.97 24.71 -19.72
N MET A 143 8.66 24.53 -19.60
CA MET A 143 7.66 25.04 -20.53
C MET A 143 7.83 26.55 -20.77
N PRO A 144 7.82 27.03 -22.04
CA PRO A 144 8.12 28.42 -22.37
C PRO A 144 7.28 29.44 -21.59
N GLU A 145 6.00 29.13 -21.37
CA GLU A 145 5.07 29.98 -20.63
C GLU A 145 5.39 30.13 -19.14
N ALA A 146 6.19 29.23 -18.55
CA ALA A 146 6.53 29.25 -17.13
C ALA A 146 7.87 29.92 -16.82
N GLN A 147 8.72 30.15 -17.84
CA GLN A 147 10.09 30.64 -17.68
C GLN A 147 10.15 32.01 -17.00
N SER A 148 9.19 32.91 -17.26
CA SER A 148 9.15 34.24 -16.66
C SER A 148 8.99 34.24 -15.13
N HIS A 149 8.38 33.19 -14.56
CA HIS A 149 8.15 33.11 -13.11
C HIS A 149 9.43 32.86 -12.29
N PHE A 150 10.48 32.33 -12.93
CA PHE A 150 11.77 32.05 -12.29
C PHE A 150 12.64 33.31 -12.17
N HIS A 151 12.46 34.30 -13.05
CA HIS A 151 13.26 35.53 -13.05
C HIS A 151 12.84 36.59 -12.02
N THR A 152 11.67 36.41 -11.37
CA THR A 152 11.03 37.45 -10.52
C THR A 152 11.24 37.29 -9.01
N GLN A 153 11.96 36.27 -8.52
CA GLN A 153 12.03 35.98 -7.08
C GLN A 153 13.37 36.41 -6.46
N SER A 154 13.33 37.18 -5.35
CA SER A 154 14.51 37.64 -4.60
C SER A 154 14.38 37.29 -3.11
N PRO A 155 15.42 36.73 -2.46
CA PRO A 155 15.35 36.34 -1.05
C PRO A 155 15.48 37.53 -0.08
N GLY A 156 14.74 37.49 1.03
CA GLY A 156 14.76 38.51 2.09
C GLY A 156 15.58 38.14 3.33
N GLY A 157 16.22 36.96 3.36
CA GLY A 157 17.00 36.40 4.49
C GLY A 157 17.28 34.89 4.36
N ALA A 158 18.04 34.26 5.27
CA ALA A 158 18.49 32.86 5.16
C ALA A 158 17.35 31.82 5.24
N ASP A 159 16.46 31.90 6.24
CA ASP A 159 15.27 31.03 6.32
C ASP A 159 14.35 31.18 5.11
N SER A 160 14.32 32.39 4.52
CA SER A 160 13.59 32.64 3.29
C SER A 160 14.20 31.95 2.06
N ILE A 161 15.48 31.57 2.09
CA ILE A 161 16.17 30.93 0.95
C ILE A 161 15.76 29.47 0.81
N LEU A 162 15.70 28.69 1.91
CA LEU A 162 15.28 27.29 1.85
C LEU A 162 13.82 27.16 1.41
N ASP A 163 12.95 28.01 1.96
CA ASP A 163 11.55 28.08 1.54
C ASP A 163 11.39 28.51 0.08
N LEU A 164 12.20 29.47 -0.37
CA LEU A 164 12.26 29.88 -1.76
C LEU A 164 12.72 28.73 -2.68
N LEU A 165 13.75 27.98 -2.27
CA LEU A 165 14.27 26.85 -3.04
C LEU A 165 13.23 25.75 -3.20
N ARG A 166 12.54 25.38 -2.13
CA ARG A 166 11.43 24.41 -2.18
C ARG A 166 10.33 24.88 -3.15
N LYS A 167 9.92 26.14 -3.07
CA LYS A 167 8.92 26.73 -3.98
C LYS A 167 9.37 26.72 -5.44
N LEU A 168 10.64 27.02 -5.71
CA LEU A 168 11.19 27.00 -7.07
C LEU A 168 11.29 25.57 -7.62
N GLN A 169 11.61 24.58 -6.78
CA GLN A 169 11.57 23.18 -7.18
C GLN A 169 10.15 22.69 -7.47
N ASP A 170 9.15 23.09 -6.67
CA ASP A 170 7.74 22.81 -6.93
C ASP A 170 7.30 23.43 -8.26
N LEU A 171 7.63 24.71 -8.46
CA LEU A 171 7.35 25.43 -9.70
C LEU A 171 8.03 24.78 -10.91
N ALA A 172 9.27 24.32 -10.77
CA ALA A 172 9.98 23.63 -11.84
C ALA A 172 9.28 22.31 -12.16
N TRP A 173 9.05 21.47 -11.16
CA TRP A 173 8.38 20.18 -11.32
C TRP A 173 7.03 20.31 -12.03
N ASP A 174 6.22 21.30 -11.67
CA ASP A 174 4.91 21.56 -12.27
C ASP A 174 4.97 22.01 -13.74
N ASN A 175 6.15 22.38 -14.24
CA ASN A 175 6.34 22.99 -15.55
C ASN A 175 7.49 22.37 -16.37
N LEU A 176 8.02 21.20 -16.02
CA LEU A 176 8.95 20.47 -16.87
C LEU A 176 8.20 19.85 -18.07
N TYR A 177 8.82 19.81 -19.24
CA TYR A 177 8.24 19.08 -20.39
C TYR A 177 7.92 17.63 -20.03
N VAL A 178 8.83 16.97 -19.32
CA VAL A 178 8.76 15.54 -18.97
C VAL A 178 7.67 15.21 -17.93
N THR A 179 7.27 16.18 -17.09
CA THR A 179 6.16 16.03 -16.13
C THR A 179 4.82 16.53 -16.70
N THR A 180 4.86 17.48 -17.64
CA THR A 180 3.68 18.11 -18.24
C THR A 180 3.10 17.28 -19.38
N TYR A 181 3.94 16.75 -20.25
CA TYR A 181 3.50 15.95 -21.39
C TYR A 181 3.38 14.46 -21.04
N VAL A 182 2.34 13.80 -21.54
CA VAL A 182 2.18 12.34 -21.49
C VAL A 182 3.13 11.68 -22.49
N ASP A 183 3.84 10.64 -22.05
CA ASP A 183 4.67 9.81 -22.92
C ASP A 183 3.82 8.86 -23.76
N THR A 184 4.36 8.42 -24.90
CA THR A 184 3.68 7.59 -25.88
C THR A 184 3.28 6.22 -25.33
N ASN A 185 4.02 5.64 -24.37
CA ASN A 185 3.66 4.34 -23.81
C ASN A 185 2.52 4.43 -22.80
N SER A 186 2.47 5.47 -21.98
CA SER A 186 1.29 5.80 -21.16
C SER A 186 0.05 6.01 -22.04
N LEU A 187 0.21 6.63 -23.22
CA LEU A 187 -0.88 6.76 -24.19
C LEU A 187 -1.33 5.41 -24.78
N LYS A 188 -0.39 4.49 -25.08
CA LYS A 188 -0.72 3.12 -25.52
C LYS A 188 -1.49 2.35 -24.45
N LEU A 189 -1.10 2.45 -23.18
CA LEU A 189 -1.82 1.86 -22.05
C LEU A 189 -3.24 2.42 -21.95
N ALA A 190 -3.37 3.76 -21.94
CA ALA A 190 -4.66 4.43 -21.90
C ALA A 190 -5.56 4.01 -23.06
N ALA A 191 -5.02 3.92 -24.29
CA ALA A 191 -5.75 3.47 -25.46
C ALA A 191 -6.17 2.00 -25.38
N ALA A 192 -5.28 1.10 -24.93
CA ALA A 192 -5.61 -0.30 -24.74
C ALA A 192 -6.73 -0.50 -23.71
N PHE A 193 -6.64 0.16 -22.55
CA PHE A 193 -7.64 0.06 -21.49
C PHE A 193 -8.96 0.75 -21.83
N ALA A 194 -8.92 1.90 -22.50
CA ALA A 194 -10.13 2.58 -22.97
C ALA A 194 -10.87 1.77 -24.06
N ASN A 195 -10.12 1.11 -24.94
CA ASN A 195 -10.69 0.25 -25.97
C ASN A 195 -11.31 -1.03 -25.36
N HIS A 196 -10.59 -1.68 -24.43
CA HIS A 196 -11.06 -2.91 -23.79
C HIS A 196 -12.18 -2.67 -22.75
N GLY A 197 -12.16 -1.51 -22.09
CA GLY A 197 -13.09 -1.17 -21.02
C GLY A 197 -12.85 -2.00 -19.76
N THR A 198 -13.93 -2.46 -19.14
CA THR A 198 -13.88 -3.25 -17.89
C THR A 198 -13.99 -4.76 -18.12
N GLN A 199 -13.93 -5.22 -19.39
CA GLN A 199 -13.97 -6.65 -19.70
C GLN A 199 -12.76 -7.39 -19.09
N PRO A 200 -12.92 -8.61 -18.54
CA PRO A 200 -11.81 -9.31 -17.93
C PRO A 200 -10.84 -9.88 -18.99
N ASN A 201 -9.66 -9.27 -19.13
CA ASN A 201 -8.55 -9.82 -19.91
C ASN A 201 -7.27 -9.88 -19.08
N HIS A 202 -6.97 -11.08 -18.57
CA HIS A 202 -5.83 -11.34 -17.69
C HIS A 202 -4.49 -11.23 -18.43
N ASN A 203 -4.43 -11.59 -19.71
CA ASN A 203 -3.20 -11.48 -20.52
C ASN A 203 -2.83 -10.01 -20.74
N LEU A 204 -3.82 -9.16 -21.07
CA LEU A 204 -3.62 -7.72 -21.17
C LEU A 204 -3.10 -7.13 -19.85
N ALA A 205 -3.70 -7.53 -18.71
CA ALA A 205 -3.25 -7.12 -17.39
C ALA A 205 -1.81 -7.56 -17.11
N GLN A 206 -1.47 -8.82 -17.35
CA GLN A 206 -0.11 -9.35 -17.17
C GLN A 206 0.92 -8.63 -18.03
N ARG A 207 0.61 -8.36 -19.31
CA ARG A 207 1.49 -7.59 -20.21
C ARG A 207 1.74 -6.18 -19.69
N SER A 208 0.68 -5.51 -19.24
CA SER A 208 0.83 -4.17 -18.64
C SER A 208 1.64 -4.19 -17.34
N LEU A 209 1.45 -5.21 -16.48
CA LEU A 209 2.23 -5.38 -15.26
C LEU A 209 3.72 -5.60 -15.57
N LYS A 210 4.04 -6.48 -16.53
CA LYS A 210 5.42 -6.71 -16.99
C LYS A 210 6.09 -5.41 -17.44
N TYR A 211 5.37 -4.57 -18.18
CA TYR A 211 5.88 -3.27 -18.61
C TYR A 211 6.11 -2.31 -17.43
N VAL A 212 5.15 -2.21 -16.50
CA VAL A 212 5.27 -1.37 -15.29
C VAL A 212 6.47 -1.81 -14.44
N ASN A 213 6.66 -3.12 -14.26
CA ASN A 213 7.79 -3.66 -13.52
C ASN A 213 9.13 -3.41 -14.24
N LEU A 214 9.17 -3.52 -15.57
CA LEU A 214 10.36 -3.19 -16.35
C LEU A 214 10.74 -1.70 -16.25
N LEU A 215 9.76 -0.79 -16.24
CA LEU A 215 10.01 0.64 -16.01
C LEU A 215 10.64 0.90 -14.65
N SER A 216 10.20 0.15 -13.63
CA SER A 216 10.77 0.18 -12.30
C SER A 216 12.23 -0.28 -12.30
N GLU A 217 12.53 -1.41 -12.96
CA GLU A 217 13.92 -1.91 -13.12
C GLU A 217 14.80 -0.91 -13.87
N LEU A 218 14.28 -0.28 -14.92
CA LEU A 218 14.97 0.75 -15.69
C LEU A 218 15.29 1.98 -14.83
N PHE A 219 14.35 2.40 -13.98
CA PHE A 219 14.54 3.53 -13.07
C PHE A 219 15.63 3.25 -12.04
N ASP A 220 15.57 2.11 -11.34
CA ASP A 220 16.61 1.73 -10.36
C ASP A 220 17.97 1.55 -11.03
N GLY A 221 18.00 0.88 -12.19
CA GLY A 221 19.22 0.69 -12.97
C GLY A 221 19.82 2.02 -13.41
N TYR A 222 18.99 2.99 -13.81
CA TYR A 222 19.43 4.34 -14.13
C TYR A 222 19.93 5.10 -12.90
N HIS A 223 19.21 5.02 -11.77
CA HIS A 223 19.60 5.69 -10.53
C HIS A 223 20.96 5.20 -10.04
N SER A 224 21.19 3.88 -10.03
CA SER A 224 22.47 3.28 -9.66
C SER A 224 23.63 3.80 -10.54
N MET A 225 23.38 3.96 -11.86
CA MET A 225 24.39 4.56 -12.74
C MET A 225 24.62 6.04 -12.45
N SER A 226 23.55 6.79 -12.16
CA SER A 226 23.64 8.21 -11.79
C SER A 226 24.44 8.43 -10.51
N ASP A 227 24.30 7.54 -9.54
CA ASP A 227 25.06 7.60 -8.29
C ASP A 227 26.53 7.28 -8.53
N ALA A 228 26.83 6.23 -9.29
CA ALA A 228 28.20 5.88 -9.68
C ALA A 228 28.90 7.05 -10.40
N VAL A 229 28.19 7.76 -11.28
CA VAL A 229 28.71 8.98 -11.95
C VAL A 229 29.01 10.08 -10.92
N SER A 230 28.10 10.31 -9.97
CA SER A 230 28.26 11.33 -8.92
C SER A 230 29.49 11.07 -8.03
N PHE A 231 29.83 9.80 -7.80
CA PHE A 231 31.02 9.38 -7.05
C PHE A 231 32.28 9.21 -7.92
N GLY A 232 32.20 9.46 -9.24
CA GLY A 232 33.33 9.29 -10.16
C GLY A 232 33.76 7.83 -10.37
N ILE A 233 32.91 6.87 -10.02
CA ILE A 233 33.19 5.43 -10.09
C ILE A 233 32.98 4.94 -11.53
N LYS A 234 34.07 4.64 -12.23
CA LYS A 234 34.05 4.21 -13.65
C LYS A 234 34.10 2.70 -13.84
N ALA A 235 34.57 1.96 -12.83
CA ALA A 235 34.79 0.52 -12.90
C ALA A 235 33.54 -0.31 -13.32
N PRO A 236 32.30 0.02 -12.89
CA PRO A 236 31.08 -0.70 -13.30
C PRO A 236 30.79 -0.66 -14.80
N PHE A 237 31.49 0.19 -15.56
CA PHE A 237 31.23 0.46 -16.98
C PHE A 237 32.44 0.09 -17.86
N GLU A 238 33.37 -0.73 -17.38
CA GLU A 238 34.54 -1.20 -18.13
C GLU A 238 34.22 -2.34 -19.10
N ASP A 239 33.17 -2.16 -19.89
CA ASP A 239 32.82 -3.05 -20.98
C ASP A 239 33.61 -2.68 -22.26
N SER A 240 34.28 -3.67 -22.84
CA SER A 240 35.07 -3.53 -24.07
C SER A 240 34.23 -3.48 -25.35
N SER A 241 32.94 -3.83 -25.27
CA SER A 241 32.00 -3.76 -26.38
C SER A 241 31.85 -2.33 -26.92
N SER A 242 31.39 -2.19 -28.16
CA SER A 242 31.11 -0.87 -28.74
C SER A 242 29.95 -0.16 -28.02
N GLN A 243 28.94 -0.92 -27.57
CA GLN A 243 27.76 -0.41 -26.88
C GLN A 243 28.10 0.03 -25.46
N GLY A 244 28.88 -0.77 -24.73
CA GLY A 244 29.36 -0.44 -23.39
C GLY A 244 30.26 0.79 -23.37
N ARG A 245 31.17 0.91 -24.35
CA ARG A 245 31.97 2.14 -24.53
C ARG A 245 31.10 3.36 -24.82
N ALA A 246 30.11 3.24 -25.70
CA ALA A 246 29.20 4.34 -26.00
C ALA A 246 28.40 4.79 -24.76
N LEU A 247 27.95 3.84 -23.93
CA LEU A 247 27.29 4.14 -22.65
C LEU A 247 28.24 4.84 -21.68
N LYS A 248 29.47 4.34 -21.52
CA LYS A 248 30.49 4.96 -20.67
C LYS A 248 30.79 6.39 -21.11
N ASP A 249 30.96 6.61 -22.41
CA ASP A 249 31.20 7.95 -22.96
C ASP A 249 30.01 8.89 -22.74
N ALA A 250 28.78 8.37 -22.80
CA ALA A 250 27.57 9.12 -22.53
C ALA A 250 27.41 9.48 -21.03
N LEU A 251 27.83 8.60 -20.11
CA LEU A 251 27.78 8.82 -18.65
C LEU A 251 28.90 9.75 -18.14
N PHE A 252 30.06 9.74 -18.81
CA PHE A 252 31.24 10.52 -18.38
C PHE A 252 31.75 11.45 -19.49
N PRO A 253 30.96 12.46 -19.91
CA PRO A 253 31.38 13.39 -20.95
C PRO A 253 32.53 14.29 -20.51
N GLN A 254 33.24 14.85 -21.49
CA GLN A 254 34.35 15.79 -21.24
C GLN A 254 33.89 17.16 -20.73
N ASN A 255 32.66 17.59 -21.06
CA ASN A 255 32.03 18.82 -20.56
C ASN A 255 30.90 18.46 -19.58
N ARG A 256 30.90 19.04 -18.37
CA ARG A 256 30.07 18.59 -17.24
C ARG A 256 28.94 19.53 -16.84
N ASP A 257 29.00 20.81 -17.20
CA ASP A 257 28.17 21.84 -16.56
C ASP A 257 26.65 21.66 -16.74
N ASP A 258 26.19 21.12 -17.89
CA ASP A 258 24.78 20.83 -18.15
C ASP A 258 24.41 19.33 -18.04
N HIS A 259 25.40 18.46 -17.78
CA HIS A 259 25.22 17.02 -17.76
C HIS A 259 24.46 16.53 -16.52
N GLU A 260 24.79 17.02 -15.34
CA GLU A 260 24.08 16.70 -14.09
C GLU A 260 22.59 17.04 -14.18
N GLN A 261 22.27 18.20 -14.77
CA GLN A 261 20.88 18.62 -14.96
C GLN A 261 20.15 17.68 -15.93
N ALA A 262 20.80 17.33 -17.04
CA ALA A 262 20.25 16.41 -18.02
C ALA A 262 19.96 15.03 -17.40
N MET A 263 20.87 14.54 -16.55
CA MET A 263 20.67 13.29 -15.83
C MET A 263 19.49 13.35 -14.86
N ALA A 264 19.33 14.46 -14.16
CA ALA A 264 18.16 14.68 -13.30
C ALA A 264 16.84 14.68 -14.10
N ILE A 265 16.81 15.30 -15.29
CA ILE A 265 15.62 15.30 -16.16
C ILE A 265 15.23 13.89 -16.63
N ILE A 266 16.21 13.03 -16.95
CA ILE A 266 15.92 11.62 -17.28
C ILE A 266 15.30 10.91 -16.08
N LYS A 267 15.82 11.11 -14.87
CA LYS A 267 15.22 10.55 -13.64
C LYS A 267 13.76 10.98 -13.50
N VAL A 268 13.48 12.27 -13.64
CA VAL A 268 12.10 12.82 -13.61
C VAL A 268 11.22 12.21 -14.70
N PHE A 269 11.73 12.06 -15.91
CA PHE A 269 11.00 11.46 -17.03
C PHE A 269 10.62 10.00 -16.77
N LEU A 270 11.58 9.18 -16.32
CA LEU A 270 11.35 7.77 -16.01
C LEU A 270 10.35 7.62 -14.84
N TRP A 271 10.48 8.43 -13.79
CA TRP A 271 9.50 8.51 -12.70
C TRP A 271 8.09 8.86 -13.20
N SER A 272 7.99 9.88 -14.06
CA SER A 272 6.72 10.34 -14.62
C SER A 272 6.03 9.26 -15.45
N ALA A 273 6.79 8.53 -16.27
CA ALA A 273 6.28 7.43 -17.07
C ALA A 273 5.84 6.23 -16.19
N TRP A 274 6.64 5.90 -15.18
CA TRP A 274 6.34 4.81 -14.25
C TRP A 274 5.05 5.09 -13.44
N GLN A 275 4.96 6.22 -12.74
CA GLN A 275 3.81 6.53 -11.90
C GLN A 275 2.48 6.57 -12.69
N ARG A 276 2.48 7.16 -13.90
CA ARG A 276 1.30 7.14 -14.78
C ARG A 276 0.92 5.73 -15.22
N SER A 277 1.90 4.92 -15.57
CA SER A 277 1.68 3.53 -16.00
C SER A 277 1.11 2.67 -14.86
N VAL A 278 1.58 2.86 -13.62
CA VAL A 278 1.02 2.22 -12.42
C VAL A 278 -0.45 2.60 -12.23
N MET A 279 -0.78 3.90 -12.26
CA MET A 279 -2.16 4.37 -12.09
C MET A 279 -3.08 3.82 -13.18
N LEU A 280 -2.65 3.81 -14.45
CA LEU A 280 -3.43 3.26 -15.55
C LEU A 280 -3.63 1.74 -15.41
N HIS A 281 -2.60 1.01 -14.98
CA HIS A 281 -2.69 -0.43 -14.72
C HIS A 281 -3.69 -0.74 -13.61
N PHE A 282 -3.57 -0.07 -12.46
CA PHE A 282 -4.50 -0.26 -11.33
C PHE A 282 -5.92 0.14 -11.69
N TYR A 283 -6.10 1.23 -12.46
CA TYR A 283 -7.41 1.65 -12.95
C TYR A 283 -8.12 0.52 -13.68
N TYR A 284 -7.41 -0.18 -14.57
CA TYR A 284 -7.97 -1.30 -15.33
C TYR A 284 -8.32 -2.49 -14.42
N VAL A 285 -7.37 -2.94 -13.58
CA VAL A 285 -7.57 -4.11 -12.69
C VAL A 285 -8.72 -3.87 -11.70
N ILE A 286 -8.79 -2.69 -11.09
CA ILE A 286 -9.87 -2.31 -10.18
C ILE A 286 -11.20 -2.22 -10.91
N GLY A 287 -11.23 -1.65 -12.12
CA GLY A 287 -12.44 -1.57 -12.94
C GLY A 287 -13.04 -2.93 -13.28
N VAL A 288 -12.18 -3.90 -13.62
CA VAL A 288 -12.60 -5.29 -13.84
C VAL A 288 -13.24 -5.87 -12.58
N GLN A 289 -12.59 -5.74 -11.42
CA GLN A 289 -13.11 -6.27 -10.15
C GLN A 289 -14.40 -5.59 -9.69
N LEU A 290 -14.53 -4.26 -9.84
CA LEU A 290 -15.76 -3.55 -9.49
C LEU A 290 -16.95 -4.00 -10.35
N THR A 291 -16.69 -4.26 -11.63
CA THR A 291 -17.73 -4.66 -12.59
C THR A 291 -18.13 -6.13 -12.40
N HIS A 292 -17.16 -7.03 -12.23
CA HIS A 292 -17.37 -8.49 -12.25
C HIS A 292 -17.34 -9.15 -10.86
N GLY A 293 -17.10 -8.35 -9.82
CA GLY A 293 -16.89 -8.82 -8.46
C GLY A 293 -15.42 -9.15 -8.17
N TYR A 294 -15.07 -9.11 -6.88
CA TYR A 294 -13.74 -9.42 -6.40
C TYR A 294 -13.36 -10.88 -6.73
N SER A 295 -12.10 -11.10 -7.12
CA SER A 295 -11.50 -12.42 -7.33
C SER A 295 -10.03 -12.38 -6.94
N SER A 296 -9.59 -13.33 -6.12
CA SER A 296 -8.20 -13.42 -5.67
C SER A 296 -7.21 -13.66 -6.81
N THR A 297 -7.67 -14.22 -7.94
CA THR A 297 -6.87 -14.43 -9.16
C THR A 297 -6.27 -13.15 -9.76
N TRP A 298 -6.81 -11.98 -9.39
CA TRP A 298 -6.33 -10.68 -9.84
C TRP A 298 -5.43 -9.98 -8.80
N ASN A 299 -5.28 -10.53 -7.59
CA ASN A 299 -4.49 -9.90 -6.53
C ASN A 299 -3.01 -9.74 -6.91
N SER A 300 -2.45 -10.76 -7.55
CA SER A 300 -1.05 -10.73 -8.04
C SER A 300 -0.82 -9.66 -9.10
N LEU A 301 -1.87 -9.17 -9.76
CA LEU A 301 -1.76 -8.07 -10.72
C LEU A 301 -1.58 -6.71 -10.02
N LEU A 302 -2.09 -6.56 -8.80
CA LEU A 302 -1.89 -5.32 -8.03
C LEU A 302 -0.56 -5.30 -7.26
N ALA A 303 0.24 -6.36 -7.38
CA ALA A 303 1.54 -6.50 -6.77
C ALA A 303 2.65 -5.97 -7.70
N VAL A 304 2.71 -4.65 -7.84
CA VAL A 304 3.70 -3.96 -8.68
C VAL A 304 5.06 -3.88 -7.99
N ARG A 305 6.13 -3.96 -8.80
CA ARG A 305 7.50 -3.65 -8.39
C ARG A 305 7.66 -2.13 -8.17
N GLY A 306 7.89 -1.71 -6.94
CA GLY A 306 8.24 -0.34 -6.58
C GLY A 306 9.67 0.02 -6.97
N VAL A 307 9.98 1.32 -6.97
CA VAL A 307 11.35 1.83 -7.17
C VAL A 307 12.04 2.06 -5.83
N HIS A 308 13.37 1.92 -5.79
CA HIS A 308 14.14 1.97 -4.54
C HIS A 308 13.98 3.31 -3.80
N GLU A 309 13.82 4.41 -4.54
CA GLU A 309 13.61 5.76 -3.99
C GLU A 309 12.39 5.86 -3.06
N LEU A 310 11.39 4.98 -3.21
CA LEU A 310 10.21 4.97 -2.36
C LEU A 310 10.51 4.55 -0.92
N GLU A 311 11.56 3.75 -0.72
CA GLU A 311 11.94 3.20 0.59
C GLU A 311 12.42 4.30 1.56
N TRP A 312 12.90 5.41 1.00
CA TRP A 312 13.42 6.56 1.75
C TRP A 312 12.34 7.60 2.09
N LEU A 313 11.11 7.41 1.61
CA LEU A 313 10.04 8.38 1.79
C LEU A 313 9.24 8.11 3.05
N SER A 314 9.23 9.11 3.91
CA SER A 314 8.43 9.14 5.12
C SER A 314 6.96 9.36 4.79
N ARG A 315 6.10 9.13 5.78
CA ARG A 315 4.70 9.53 5.73
C ARG A 315 4.54 11.01 5.38
N ASP A 316 5.39 11.87 5.94
CA ASP A 316 5.24 13.31 5.86
C ASP A 316 5.60 13.84 4.46
N ASP A 317 6.47 13.13 3.73
CA ASP A 317 6.74 13.41 2.30
C ASP A 317 5.49 13.25 1.42
N TYR A 318 4.61 12.30 1.75
CA TYR A 318 3.34 12.10 1.04
C TYR A 318 2.22 12.98 1.57
N ARG A 319 2.16 13.12 2.90
CA ARG A 319 1.08 13.83 3.59
C ARG A 319 1.15 15.35 3.37
N GLY A 320 2.35 15.90 3.29
CA GLY A 320 2.57 17.35 3.24
C GLY A 320 1.89 18.08 4.40
N ASN A 321 1.34 19.27 4.14
CA ASN A 321 0.71 20.14 5.15
C ASN A 321 -0.78 19.81 5.43
N CYS A 322 -1.18 18.54 5.36
CA CYS A 322 -2.58 18.14 5.61
C CYS A 322 -3.01 18.45 7.06
N THR A 323 -4.29 18.81 7.26
CA THR A 323 -4.91 19.02 8.58
C THR A 323 -4.55 17.94 9.62
N GLU A 324 -4.29 18.38 10.87
CA GLU A 324 -4.08 17.52 12.05
C GLU A 324 -5.26 16.58 12.33
N TYR A 325 -6.43 16.83 11.74
CA TYR A 325 -7.60 15.96 11.85
C TYR A 325 -7.36 14.56 11.22
N LEU A 326 -6.57 14.48 10.15
CA LEU A 326 -6.27 13.21 9.49
C LEU A 326 -5.36 12.35 10.39
N CYS A 327 -5.83 11.17 10.78
CA CYS A 327 -5.07 10.25 11.63
C CYS A 327 -3.82 9.75 10.92
N ASN A 328 -2.65 9.93 11.53
CA ASN A 328 -1.39 9.46 10.97
C ASN A 328 -1.34 7.94 10.80
N TRP A 329 -1.93 7.17 11.72
CA TRP A 329 -2.00 5.71 11.58
C TRP A 329 -2.89 5.28 10.41
N ALA A 330 -4.07 5.92 10.25
CA ALA A 330 -4.98 5.59 9.17
C ALA A 330 -4.38 5.92 7.79
N PHE A 331 -3.69 7.06 7.69
CA PHE A 331 -2.97 7.42 6.48
C PHE A 331 -1.77 6.50 6.22
N GLU A 332 -1.02 6.14 7.26
CA GLU A 332 0.11 5.20 7.15
C GLU A 332 -0.35 3.82 6.67
N LEU A 333 -1.48 3.32 7.17
CA LEU A 333 -2.11 2.09 6.70
C LEU A 333 -2.42 2.14 5.20
N LEU A 334 -3.01 3.24 4.75
CA LEU A 334 -3.36 3.43 3.35
C LEU A 334 -2.09 3.53 2.48
N ARG A 335 -1.10 4.31 2.93
CA ARG A 335 0.15 4.57 2.22
C ARG A 335 1.01 3.32 2.06
N THR A 336 1.12 2.52 3.12
CA THR A 336 1.92 1.29 3.16
C THR A 336 1.19 0.06 2.64
N SER A 337 -0.03 0.24 2.11
CA SER A 337 -0.70 -0.84 1.38
C SER A 337 0.09 -1.16 0.10
N ARG A 338 0.28 -2.45 -0.20
CA ARG A 338 0.95 -2.92 -1.42
C ARG A 338 0.38 -2.34 -2.72
N THR A 339 -0.89 -1.96 -2.69
CA THR A 339 -1.64 -1.40 -3.84
C THR A 339 -1.63 0.12 -3.86
N SER A 340 -0.87 0.75 -2.96
CA SER A 340 -0.70 2.19 -2.83
C SER A 340 0.71 2.68 -3.15
N VAL A 341 1.61 1.75 -3.48
CA VAL A 341 3.03 2.02 -3.76
C VAL A 341 3.18 3.04 -4.88
N GLY A 342 3.87 4.15 -4.59
CA GLY A 342 4.20 5.20 -5.56
C GLY A 342 2.99 5.96 -6.12
N LEU A 343 1.80 5.79 -5.55
CA LEU A 343 0.58 6.49 -5.97
C LEU A 343 0.55 7.95 -5.50
N ASP A 344 -0.34 8.73 -6.14
CA ASP A 344 -0.55 10.15 -5.83
C ASP A 344 -1.66 10.33 -4.80
N PHE A 345 -1.33 10.90 -3.63
CA PHE A 345 -2.30 11.16 -2.56
C PHE A 345 -2.82 12.59 -2.54
N ARG A 346 -2.27 13.50 -3.36
CA ARG A 346 -2.51 14.94 -3.23
C ARG A 346 -3.98 15.30 -3.39
N ARG A 347 -4.69 14.70 -4.34
CA ARG A 347 -6.11 15.00 -4.56
C ARG A 347 -6.99 14.41 -3.46
N MET A 348 -6.71 13.19 -2.99
CA MET A 348 -7.38 12.58 -1.85
C MET A 348 -7.23 13.46 -0.60
N ILE A 349 -5.99 13.88 -0.30
CA ILE A 349 -5.66 14.78 0.81
C ILE A 349 -6.35 16.13 0.64
N ALA A 350 -6.35 16.72 -0.56
CA ALA A 350 -7.01 17.99 -0.81
C ALA A 350 -8.54 17.91 -0.60
N ARG A 351 -9.18 16.80 -0.98
CA ARG A 351 -10.62 16.56 -0.73
C ARG A 351 -10.92 16.40 0.75
N PHE A 352 -10.08 15.66 1.46
CA PHE A 352 -10.20 15.48 2.91
C PHE A 352 -9.98 16.81 3.65
N ASP A 353 -8.90 17.51 3.35
CA ASP A 353 -8.54 18.78 3.98
C ASP A 353 -9.62 19.83 3.73
N ALA A 354 -10.12 19.98 2.50
CA ALA A 354 -11.17 20.94 2.18
C ALA A 354 -12.44 20.78 3.05
N HIS A 355 -12.74 19.56 3.51
CA HIS A 355 -13.90 19.29 4.36
C HIS A 355 -13.58 19.38 5.87
N PHE A 356 -12.41 18.92 6.30
CA PHE A 356 -12.02 18.84 7.71
C PHE A 356 -11.04 19.93 8.16
N HIS A 357 -10.78 20.93 7.32
CA HIS A 357 -9.86 22.03 7.61
C HIS A 357 -10.20 22.71 8.94
N GLY A 358 -9.18 22.95 9.76
CA GLY A 358 -9.32 23.63 11.05
C GLY A 358 -9.95 22.80 12.18
N ARG A 359 -10.38 21.54 11.93
CA ARG A 359 -10.79 20.65 13.02
C ARG A 359 -9.56 20.11 13.77
N PRO A 360 -9.60 20.00 15.11
CA PRO A 360 -8.48 19.51 15.89
C PRO A 360 -8.26 18.01 15.71
N GLY A 361 -7.02 17.54 15.88
CA GLY A 361 -6.72 16.12 15.95
C GLY A 361 -7.51 15.44 17.07
N ARG A 362 -7.99 14.22 16.81
CA ARG A 362 -8.81 13.42 17.76
C ARG A 362 -8.11 12.17 18.26
N CYS A 363 -6.83 12.01 17.92
CA CYS A 363 -6.09 10.78 18.18
C CYS A 363 -5.65 10.65 19.64
N ILE A 364 -5.51 11.76 20.37
CA ILE A 364 -5.02 11.80 21.75
C ILE A 364 -6.06 12.52 22.62
N GLN A 365 -6.58 11.85 23.65
CA GLN A 365 -7.58 12.43 24.55
C GLN A 365 -7.02 13.63 25.32
N GLY A 366 -7.84 14.67 25.46
CA GLY A 366 -7.43 15.91 26.14
C GLY A 366 -6.43 16.76 25.36
N SER A 367 -6.17 16.42 24.10
CA SER A 367 -5.20 17.08 23.22
C SER A 367 -5.83 17.33 21.84
N ASN A 368 -5.29 18.31 21.11
CA ASN A 368 -5.64 18.59 19.71
C ASN A 368 -4.64 17.95 18.71
N HIS A 369 -3.72 17.12 19.20
CA HIS A 369 -2.67 16.51 18.40
C HIS A 369 -3.13 15.21 17.73
N THR A 370 -2.64 14.97 16.52
CA THR A 370 -2.71 13.65 15.88
C THR A 370 -1.72 12.67 16.52
N CYS A 371 -1.91 11.36 16.35
CA CYS A 371 -0.97 10.36 16.86
C CYS A 371 0.31 10.36 16.03
N GLU A 372 1.38 9.79 16.56
CA GLU A 372 2.64 9.68 15.82
C GLU A 372 2.55 8.75 14.61
N GLY A 373 1.58 7.83 14.57
CA GLY A 373 1.34 6.97 13.41
C GLY A 373 2.34 5.82 13.22
N GLY A 374 3.33 5.67 14.11
CA GLY A 374 4.24 4.52 14.09
C GLY A 374 3.63 3.25 14.71
N GLN A 375 2.74 3.43 15.70
CA GLN A 375 2.05 2.33 16.36
C GLN A 375 0.55 2.65 16.55
N PRO A 376 -0.34 1.69 16.30
CA PRO A 376 -1.79 1.84 16.46
C PRO A 376 -2.21 2.13 17.91
N GLU A 377 -1.50 1.56 18.88
CA GLU A 377 -1.76 1.76 20.32
C GLU A 377 -1.54 3.22 20.75
N THR A 378 -0.73 3.99 20.00
CA THR A 378 -0.55 5.44 20.23
C THR A 378 -1.77 6.27 19.82
N CYS A 379 -2.71 5.67 19.09
CA CYS A 379 -3.93 6.31 18.67
C CYS A 379 -5.10 5.87 19.57
N GLN A 380 -5.52 6.76 20.47
CA GLN A 380 -6.61 6.50 21.41
C GLN A 380 -7.99 6.45 20.76
N ARG A 381 -8.10 6.73 19.45
CA ARG A 381 -9.29 6.41 18.64
C ARG A 381 -9.59 4.91 18.65
N PHE A 382 -8.59 4.05 18.89
CA PHE A 382 -8.72 2.59 18.84
C PHE A 382 -8.83 1.92 20.21
N THR A 383 -8.36 2.57 21.27
CA THR A 383 -8.25 1.97 22.62
C THR A 383 -9.28 2.48 23.63
N ALA A 384 -9.99 3.59 23.36
CA ALA A 384 -10.92 4.22 24.30
C ALA A 384 -12.42 3.83 24.14
N ALA A 385 -12.73 2.57 23.82
CA ALA A 385 -14.10 2.18 23.45
C ALA A 385 -15.11 2.23 24.62
N GLU A 386 -14.72 1.84 25.84
CA GLU A 386 -15.67 1.72 26.96
C GLU A 386 -16.14 3.07 27.52
N THR A 387 -15.26 4.07 27.58
CA THR A 387 -15.57 5.39 28.15
C THR A 387 -16.57 6.18 27.30
N ALA A 388 -16.72 5.84 26.02
CA ALA A 388 -17.64 6.50 25.11
C ALA A 388 -19.03 5.83 25.05
N ALA A 389 -19.26 4.68 25.67
CA ALA A 389 -20.47 3.88 25.49
C ALA A 389 -21.78 4.67 25.75
N GLN A 390 -22.74 4.55 24.82
CA GLN A 390 -24.03 5.26 24.80
C GLN A 390 -23.94 6.80 24.92
N SER A 391 -22.82 7.43 24.56
CA SER A 391 -22.70 8.89 24.48
C SER A 391 -23.27 9.50 23.19
N ALA A 392 -23.51 8.68 22.17
CA ALA A 392 -24.08 9.12 20.91
C ALA A 392 -25.60 9.34 21.00
N HIS A 393 -26.08 10.40 20.35
CA HIS A 393 -27.51 10.70 20.21
C HIS A 393 -27.80 11.14 18.77
N SER A 394 -29.06 11.05 18.37
CA SER A 394 -29.51 11.68 17.12
C SER A 394 -29.29 13.20 17.18
N SER A 395 -29.02 13.83 16.04
CA SER A 395 -28.74 15.27 15.94
C SER A 395 -29.87 16.16 16.46
N ILE A 396 -31.11 15.68 16.42
CA ILE A 396 -32.31 16.39 16.91
C ILE A 396 -32.61 16.14 18.40
N CYS A 397 -31.81 15.32 19.09
CA CYS A 397 -32.01 15.00 20.50
C CYS A 397 -31.22 15.95 21.40
N ASP A 398 -31.85 16.40 22.49
CA ASP A 398 -31.26 17.22 23.54
C ASP A 398 -30.30 16.45 24.48
N ARG A 399 -30.04 15.17 24.17
CA ARG A 399 -29.22 14.23 24.96
C ARG A 399 -29.81 13.85 26.33
N GLN A 400 -31.09 14.14 26.56
CA GLN A 400 -31.80 13.75 27.80
C GLN A 400 -32.81 12.62 27.58
N CYS A 401 -32.84 12.01 26.39
CA CYS A 401 -33.74 10.90 26.12
C CYS A 401 -33.47 9.68 27.01
N GLU A 402 -34.53 8.95 27.35
CA GLU A 402 -34.44 7.71 28.11
C GLU A 402 -33.71 6.61 27.34
N LYS A 403 -33.23 5.60 28.07
CA LYS A 403 -32.65 4.38 27.49
C LYS A 403 -33.71 3.29 27.43
N ILE A 404 -33.85 2.67 26.27
CA ILE A 404 -34.75 1.54 26.03
C ILE A 404 -33.97 0.27 26.33
N SER A 405 -34.35 -0.44 27.39
CA SER A 405 -33.75 -1.71 27.79
C SER A 405 -34.32 -2.88 26.99
N TRP A 406 -33.58 -3.98 26.96
CA TRP A 406 -34.04 -5.20 26.31
C TRP A 406 -35.20 -5.88 27.04
N ASP A 407 -36.09 -6.54 26.30
CA ASP A 407 -36.94 -7.58 26.88
C ASP A 407 -36.18 -8.92 26.86
N ALA A 408 -35.64 -9.28 28.03
CA ALA A 408 -34.92 -10.53 28.21
C ALA A 408 -35.78 -11.75 27.81
N SER A 409 -37.10 -11.72 28.02
CA SER A 409 -37.96 -12.88 27.73
C SER A 409 -38.04 -13.12 26.22
N SER A 410 -38.29 -12.08 25.41
CA SER A 410 -38.26 -12.21 23.95
C SER A 410 -36.88 -12.61 23.42
N TYR A 411 -35.79 -12.10 24.02
CA TYR A 411 -34.45 -12.51 23.62
C TYR A 411 -34.21 -14.01 23.83
N HIS A 412 -34.57 -14.56 25.00
CA HIS A 412 -34.37 -15.98 25.29
C HIS A 412 -35.26 -16.90 24.45
N GLN A 413 -36.49 -16.45 24.13
CA GLN A 413 -37.45 -17.22 23.35
C GLN A 413 -37.19 -17.15 21.83
N SER A 414 -36.55 -16.07 21.34
CA SER A 414 -36.25 -15.91 19.93
C SER A 414 -35.25 -16.96 19.44
N PRO A 415 -35.52 -17.62 18.29
CA PRO A 415 -34.49 -18.34 17.56
C PRO A 415 -33.28 -17.45 17.29
N LYS A 416 -32.10 -18.06 17.26
CA LYS A 416 -30.83 -17.36 17.03
C LYS A 416 -30.39 -17.47 15.57
N PRO A 417 -29.70 -16.45 15.03
CA PRO A 417 -29.37 -15.18 15.70
C PRO A 417 -30.57 -14.25 15.84
N ALA A 418 -30.57 -13.47 16.92
CA ALA A 418 -31.65 -12.55 17.27
C ALA A 418 -31.33 -11.13 16.81
N ALA A 419 -32.34 -10.44 16.29
CA ALA A 419 -32.36 -9.02 15.90
C ALA A 419 -33.55 -8.32 16.58
N ILE A 420 -33.50 -7.00 16.63
CA ILE A 420 -34.51 -6.15 17.28
C ILE A 420 -35.64 -5.89 16.27
N VAL A 421 -36.89 -6.01 16.70
CA VAL A 421 -38.07 -5.63 15.91
C VAL A 421 -38.09 -4.12 15.73
N ALA A 422 -38.24 -3.65 14.49
CA ALA A 422 -38.26 -2.23 14.18
C ALA A 422 -39.64 -1.63 14.53
N ALA A 423 -39.80 -1.14 15.77
CA ALA A 423 -41.02 -0.52 16.26
C ALA A 423 -40.70 0.76 17.04
N GLU A 424 -40.97 1.93 16.46
CA GLU A 424 -40.53 3.23 16.99
C GLU A 424 -41.04 3.56 18.40
N ASP A 425 -42.25 3.09 18.75
CA ASP A 425 -42.92 3.36 20.02
C ASP A 425 -42.73 2.25 21.07
N ALA A 426 -41.70 1.42 20.91
CA ALA A 426 -41.46 0.31 21.82
C ALA A 426 -40.96 0.78 23.19
N THR A 427 -41.57 0.27 24.26
CA THR A 427 -41.13 0.53 25.65
C THR A 427 -39.91 -0.32 26.05
N CYS A 428 -39.62 -1.38 25.30
CA CYS A 428 -38.48 -2.26 25.46
C CYS A 428 -38.08 -2.86 24.11
N LEU A 429 -36.82 -3.30 23.98
CA LEU A 429 -36.34 -3.95 22.74
C LEU A 429 -36.87 -5.39 22.67
N VAL A 430 -37.73 -5.66 21.70
CA VAL A 430 -38.27 -7.00 21.42
C VAL A 430 -37.43 -7.67 20.35
N TYR A 431 -37.17 -8.97 20.50
CA TYR A 431 -36.31 -9.71 19.58
C TYR A 431 -37.07 -10.70 18.71
N ALA A 432 -36.62 -10.83 17.46
CA ALA A 432 -37.02 -11.82 16.48
C ALA A 432 -35.79 -12.40 15.78
N VAL A 433 -35.98 -13.47 14.99
CA VAL A 433 -34.89 -14.09 14.24
C VAL A 433 -34.40 -13.18 13.11
N VAL A 434 -33.08 -13.10 12.93
CA VAL A 434 -32.47 -12.45 11.76
C VAL A 434 -32.93 -13.14 10.48
N ASN A 435 -33.27 -12.35 9.46
CA ASN A 435 -33.74 -12.85 8.18
C ASN A 435 -33.40 -11.86 7.04
N SER A 436 -33.88 -12.14 5.83
CA SER A 436 -33.63 -11.30 4.63
C SER A 436 -34.33 -9.94 4.64
N LYS A 437 -35.05 -9.60 5.71
CA LYS A 437 -35.60 -8.28 6.04
C LYS A 437 -35.00 -7.71 7.33
N THR A 438 -33.75 -8.05 7.62
CA THR A 438 -32.97 -7.45 8.71
C THR A 438 -32.02 -6.40 8.15
N LEU A 439 -31.98 -5.21 8.77
CA LEU A 439 -30.93 -4.22 8.60
C LEU A 439 -29.79 -4.51 9.57
N ALA A 440 -28.60 -4.87 9.09
CA ALA A 440 -27.42 -5.00 9.94
C ALA A 440 -26.68 -3.66 10.03
N ILE A 441 -26.41 -3.18 11.24
CA ILE A 441 -25.70 -1.93 11.49
C ILE A 441 -24.26 -2.27 11.88
N SER A 442 -23.31 -1.83 11.06
CA SER A 442 -21.87 -1.90 11.32
C SER A 442 -21.40 -0.52 11.79
N HIS A 443 -20.99 -0.42 13.05
CA HIS A 443 -20.73 0.85 13.69
C HIS A 443 -19.37 0.87 14.40
N VAL A 444 -18.85 2.08 14.63
CA VAL A 444 -17.63 2.26 15.40
C VAL A 444 -17.93 2.39 16.89
N TRP A 445 -17.41 1.44 17.67
CA TRP A 445 -17.72 1.37 19.10
C TRP A 445 -17.32 2.64 19.88
N SER A 446 -16.13 3.18 19.61
CA SER A 446 -15.61 4.40 20.27
C SER A 446 -16.26 5.71 19.80
N HIS A 447 -17.17 5.68 18.80
CA HIS A 447 -18.00 6.84 18.43
C HIS A 447 -19.25 6.97 19.28
N GLY A 448 -19.38 6.11 20.29
CA GLY A 448 -20.30 6.30 21.41
C GLY A 448 -21.66 5.63 21.28
N GLN A 449 -21.82 4.74 20.31
CA GLN A 449 -23.03 3.90 20.18
C GLN A 449 -22.87 2.53 20.85
N GLY A 450 -21.74 2.34 21.52
CA GLY A 450 -21.43 1.15 22.26
C GLY A 450 -22.33 0.81 23.42
N GLY A 451 -22.46 -0.47 23.74
CA GLY A 451 -23.21 -0.87 24.92
C GLY A 451 -23.47 -2.37 25.01
N ARG A 452 -24.45 -2.69 25.83
CA ARG A 452 -25.00 -4.02 26.03
C ARG A 452 -26.54 -3.94 26.09
N PRO A 453 -27.27 -5.00 25.71
CA PRO A 453 -28.73 -4.99 25.78
C PRO A 453 -29.26 -4.74 27.20
N GLU A 454 -28.53 -5.18 28.23
CA GLU A 454 -28.90 -4.94 29.64
C GLU A 454 -28.80 -3.46 30.03
N SER A 455 -27.88 -2.70 29.41
CA SER A 455 -27.72 -1.25 29.63
C SER A 455 -28.69 -0.40 28.81
N GLY A 456 -29.37 -1.02 27.84
CA GLY A 456 -30.28 -0.35 26.91
C GLY A 456 -29.57 0.55 25.88
N ILE A 457 -30.37 1.04 24.93
CA ILE A 457 -29.96 1.98 23.90
C ILE A 457 -30.72 3.30 24.04
N ASN A 458 -30.08 4.44 23.74
CA ASN A 458 -30.76 5.74 23.73
C ASN A 458 -32.00 5.71 22.82
N ALA A 459 -33.16 6.13 23.33
CA ALA A 459 -34.45 6.06 22.62
C ALA A 459 -34.41 6.77 21.26
N CYS A 460 -33.72 7.92 21.18
CA CYS A 460 -33.55 8.65 19.93
C CYS A 460 -32.79 7.84 18.85
N LEU A 461 -31.82 6.99 19.26
CA LEU A 461 -31.08 6.12 18.34
C LEU A 461 -31.94 4.93 17.91
N HIS A 462 -32.71 4.32 18.83
CA HIS A 462 -33.66 3.27 18.49
C HIS A 462 -34.66 3.73 17.43
N GLN A 463 -35.29 4.90 17.63
CA GLN A 463 -36.21 5.49 16.67
C GLN A 463 -35.53 5.78 15.33
N ARG A 464 -34.30 6.31 15.35
CA ARG A 464 -33.49 6.53 14.14
C ARG A 464 -33.27 5.22 13.38
N TYR A 465 -32.89 4.15 14.06
CA TYR A 465 -32.65 2.84 13.43
C TYR A 465 -33.91 2.16 12.93
N CYS A 466 -35.05 2.34 13.59
CA CYS A 466 -36.34 1.88 13.08
C CYS A 466 -36.70 2.59 11.77
N ARG A 467 -36.56 3.92 11.70
CA ARG A 467 -36.78 4.68 10.45
C ARG A 467 -35.86 4.22 9.32
N LEU A 468 -34.57 4.03 9.62
CA LEU A 468 -33.59 3.53 8.65
C LEU A 468 -33.90 2.09 8.21
N ALA A 469 -34.36 1.23 9.13
CA ALA A 469 -34.79 -0.13 8.78
C ALA A 469 -36.01 -0.09 7.84
N HIS A 470 -37.03 0.72 8.17
CA HIS A 470 -38.21 0.89 7.33
C HIS A 470 -37.88 1.48 5.95
N LEU A 471 -36.90 2.39 5.84
CA LEU A 471 -36.42 2.91 4.56
C LEU A 471 -35.94 1.80 3.61
N PHE A 472 -35.34 0.75 4.16
CA PHE A 472 -34.92 -0.44 3.42
C PHE A 472 -35.97 -1.56 3.42
N GLU A 473 -37.21 -1.30 3.87
CA GLU A 473 -38.28 -2.29 4.02
C GLU A 473 -37.88 -3.49 4.90
N CYS A 474 -37.09 -3.22 5.94
CA CYS A 474 -36.69 -4.20 6.94
C CYS A 474 -37.67 -4.15 8.13
N ASP A 475 -38.07 -5.33 8.60
CA ASP A 475 -38.95 -5.50 9.77
C ASP A 475 -38.14 -5.58 11.09
N THR A 476 -36.82 -5.76 10.97
CA THR A 476 -35.89 -5.90 12.09
C THR A 476 -34.57 -5.19 11.80
N TYR A 477 -33.83 -4.82 12.85
CA TYR A 477 -32.45 -4.36 12.72
C TYR A 477 -31.54 -5.04 13.75
N TRP A 478 -30.27 -5.19 13.41
CA TRP A 478 -29.24 -5.77 14.28
C TRP A 478 -28.14 -4.75 14.53
N ILE A 479 -27.76 -4.60 15.80
CA ILE A 479 -26.59 -3.85 16.24
C ILE A 479 -26.00 -4.60 17.44
N ASP A 480 -24.70 -4.84 17.42
CA ASP A 480 -23.97 -5.55 18.47
C ASP A 480 -24.23 -4.97 19.88
N ALA A 481 -24.26 -3.63 20.01
CA ALA A 481 -24.51 -2.91 21.25
C ALA A 481 -25.82 -3.27 21.96
N ALA A 482 -26.80 -3.80 21.23
CA ALA A 482 -28.11 -4.18 21.77
C ALA A 482 -28.51 -5.62 21.43
N CYS A 483 -27.65 -6.41 20.77
CA CYS A 483 -27.91 -7.79 20.40
C CYS A 483 -26.89 -8.79 20.96
N ILE A 484 -25.81 -8.32 21.60
CA ILE A 484 -24.79 -9.17 22.23
C ILE A 484 -24.85 -8.99 23.77
N PRO A 485 -25.45 -9.95 24.50
CA PRO A 485 -25.56 -9.88 25.96
C PRO A 485 -24.23 -9.99 26.70
N SER A 486 -24.28 -9.72 28.00
CA SER A 486 -23.15 -9.87 28.91
C SER A 486 -22.97 -11.30 29.41
N GLU A 487 -24.04 -12.10 29.45
CA GLU A 487 -23.98 -13.52 29.82
C GLU A 487 -23.11 -14.30 28.84
N LEU A 488 -22.16 -15.08 29.37
CA LEU A 488 -21.06 -15.67 28.60
C LEU A 488 -21.53 -16.61 27.48
N THR A 489 -22.56 -17.43 27.75
CA THR A 489 -23.07 -18.43 26.81
C THR A 489 -23.80 -17.77 25.65
N LEU A 490 -24.69 -16.84 25.94
CA LEU A 490 -25.44 -16.04 24.97
C LEU A 490 -24.52 -15.11 24.18
N ARG A 491 -23.51 -14.53 24.83
CA ARG A 491 -22.47 -13.72 24.17
C ARG A 491 -21.71 -14.55 23.16
N ARG A 492 -21.23 -15.73 23.55
CA ARG A 492 -20.54 -16.66 22.65
C ARG A 492 -21.44 -17.04 21.48
N GLN A 493 -22.69 -17.43 21.75
CA GLN A 493 -23.65 -17.79 20.70
C GLN A 493 -23.90 -16.62 19.73
N ALA A 494 -24.02 -15.38 20.22
CA ALA A 494 -24.20 -14.22 19.36
C ALA A 494 -22.97 -13.95 18.49
N ILE A 495 -21.76 -14.00 19.07
CA ILE A 495 -20.49 -13.81 18.35
C ILE A 495 -20.29 -14.89 17.28
N ASP A 496 -20.54 -16.16 17.62
CA ASP A 496 -20.42 -17.30 16.69
C ASP A 496 -21.36 -17.15 15.47
N ASN A 497 -22.43 -16.35 15.59
CA ASN A 497 -23.39 -16.11 14.52
C ASN A 497 -23.14 -14.82 13.71
N ILE A 498 -22.13 -13.99 14.02
CA ILE A 498 -21.87 -12.72 13.31
C ILE A 498 -21.79 -12.91 11.80
N ASN A 499 -21.07 -13.93 11.33
CA ASN A 499 -20.99 -14.26 9.91
C ASN A 499 -22.38 -14.48 9.29
N HIS A 500 -23.23 -15.26 9.95
CA HIS A 500 -24.58 -15.55 9.46
C HIS A 500 -25.47 -14.30 9.48
N ILE A 501 -25.31 -13.41 10.46
CA ILE A 501 -26.08 -12.18 10.59
C ILE A 501 -25.85 -11.27 9.39
N PHE A 502 -24.60 -10.90 9.13
CA PHE A 502 -24.24 -10.02 8.01
C PHE A 502 -24.48 -10.70 6.65
N ALA A 503 -24.24 -12.02 6.55
CA ALA A 503 -24.51 -12.78 5.33
C ALA A 503 -26.01 -13.03 5.06
N THR A 504 -26.90 -12.78 6.02
CA THR A 504 -28.37 -12.95 5.87
C THR A 504 -29.11 -11.62 5.76
N ALA A 505 -28.63 -10.57 6.43
CA ALA A 505 -29.23 -9.24 6.42
C ALA A 505 -29.42 -8.69 5.00
N LYS A 506 -30.52 -7.95 4.79
CA LYS A 506 -30.85 -7.30 3.50
C LYS A 506 -29.77 -6.28 3.13
N VAL A 507 -29.37 -5.49 4.11
CA VAL A 507 -28.47 -4.34 3.99
C VAL A 507 -27.53 -4.32 5.18
N THR A 508 -26.28 -3.94 4.91
CA THR A 508 -25.30 -3.54 5.92
C THR A 508 -25.13 -2.03 5.89
N LEU A 509 -25.57 -1.34 6.94
CA LEU A 509 -25.45 0.11 7.08
C LEU A 509 -24.20 0.45 7.90
N VAL A 510 -23.30 1.21 7.30
CA VAL A 510 -22.06 1.70 7.92
C VAL A 510 -22.33 3.02 8.62
N ILE A 511 -21.98 3.06 9.90
CA ILE A 511 -22.11 4.25 10.74
C ILE A 511 -20.73 4.60 11.32
N ASP A 512 -20.09 5.59 10.69
CA ASP A 512 -18.81 6.18 11.10
C ASP A 512 -18.99 7.70 11.27
N ALA A 513 -18.36 8.29 12.28
CA ALA A 513 -18.52 9.71 12.60
C ALA A 513 -17.99 10.65 11.50
N ASP A 514 -16.92 10.28 10.80
CA ASP A 514 -16.34 11.11 9.73
C ASP A 514 -17.17 10.98 8.45
N VAL A 515 -17.64 9.77 8.14
CA VAL A 515 -18.54 9.53 7.00
C VAL A 515 -19.90 10.23 7.18
N GLN A 516 -20.46 10.20 8.40
CA GLN A 516 -21.71 10.91 8.73
C GLN A 516 -21.59 12.44 8.71
N ALA A 517 -20.38 12.99 8.68
CA ALA A 517 -20.17 14.43 8.58
C ALA A 517 -20.15 14.92 7.12
N ILE A 518 -20.17 14.02 6.14
CA ILE A 518 -20.15 14.39 4.72
C ILE A 518 -21.59 14.62 4.22
N ASP A 519 -21.90 15.83 3.79
CA ASP A 519 -23.10 16.12 3.00
C ASP A 519 -22.89 15.63 1.57
N VAL A 520 -23.88 14.92 1.05
CA VAL A 520 -23.92 14.43 -0.33
C VAL A 520 -25.27 14.78 -0.92
N ALA A 521 -25.29 15.53 -2.02
CA ALA A 521 -26.53 15.86 -2.70
C ALA A 521 -27.32 14.59 -3.07
N TRP A 522 -28.65 14.66 -2.93
CA TRP A 522 -29.55 13.54 -3.21
C TRP A 522 -30.65 13.99 -4.17
N PRO A 523 -31.05 13.15 -5.16
CA PRO A 523 -30.60 11.77 -5.41
C PRO A 523 -29.26 11.66 -6.14
N ASP A 524 -28.77 12.75 -6.73
CA ASP A 524 -27.63 12.74 -7.65
C ASP A 524 -26.42 13.48 -7.03
N PRO A 525 -25.53 12.79 -6.31
CA PRO A 525 -24.32 13.40 -5.77
C PRO A 525 -23.35 13.79 -6.88
N THR A 526 -22.66 14.91 -6.70
CA THR A 526 -21.59 15.34 -7.59
C THR A 526 -20.37 14.44 -7.45
N VAL A 527 -19.57 14.33 -8.50
CA VAL A 527 -18.30 13.58 -8.48
C VAL A 527 -17.37 14.06 -7.37
N ALA A 528 -17.34 15.37 -7.11
CA ALA A 528 -16.54 15.96 -6.03
C ALA A 528 -16.97 15.49 -4.64
N GLU A 529 -18.28 15.37 -4.39
CA GLU A 529 -18.82 14.84 -3.13
C GLU A 529 -18.50 13.36 -2.97
N ILE A 530 -18.61 12.56 -4.06
CA ILE A 530 -18.20 11.15 -4.06
C ILE A 530 -16.70 11.01 -3.77
N GLU A 531 -15.85 11.82 -4.38
CA GLU A 531 -14.41 11.85 -4.10
C GLU A 531 -14.13 12.16 -2.63
N THR A 532 -14.81 13.17 -2.04
CA THR A 532 -14.68 13.50 -0.61
C THR A 532 -15.16 12.36 0.29
N LEU A 533 -16.30 11.76 -0.03
CA LEU A 533 -16.88 10.64 0.73
C LEU A 533 -15.94 9.43 0.74
N VAL A 534 -15.46 9.01 -0.43
CA VAL A 534 -14.57 7.84 -0.53
C VAL A 534 -13.20 8.14 0.07
N SER A 535 -12.65 9.35 -0.13
CA SER A 535 -11.39 9.76 0.51
C SER A 535 -11.50 9.68 2.03
N THR A 536 -12.64 10.11 2.58
CA THR A 536 -12.94 10.05 4.02
C THR A 536 -13.09 8.60 4.49
N LEU A 537 -13.81 7.76 3.72
CA LEU A 537 -13.99 6.36 4.04
C LEU A 537 -12.65 5.61 4.12
N LEU A 538 -11.74 5.79 3.15
CA LEU A 538 -10.45 5.08 3.09
C LEU A 538 -9.57 5.26 4.33
N VAL A 539 -9.71 6.41 5.03
CA VAL A 539 -8.97 6.75 6.25
C VAL A 539 -9.86 6.84 7.49
N SER A 540 -11.08 6.32 7.40
CA SER A 540 -12.07 6.34 8.48
C SER A 540 -11.73 5.33 9.58
N ASP A 541 -12.30 5.56 10.75
CA ASP A 541 -12.19 4.65 11.88
C ASP A 541 -12.84 3.27 11.59
N TRP A 542 -13.83 3.24 10.71
CA TRP A 542 -14.44 2.01 10.23
C TRP A 542 -13.49 1.19 9.36
N THR A 543 -12.70 1.79 8.46
CA THR A 543 -11.83 1.03 7.54
C THR A 543 -10.60 0.40 8.21
N VAL A 544 -10.13 1.01 9.31
CA VAL A 544 -8.88 0.62 9.98
C VAL A 544 -9.05 -0.43 11.10
N ARG A 545 -10.27 -0.91 11.37
CA ARG A 545 -10.55 -1.86 12.47
C ARG A 545 -10.85 -3.28 12.00
N GLY A 546 -10.51 -4.26 12.85
CA GLY A 546 -10.66 -5.69 12.55
C GLY A 546 -12.11 -6.18 12.53
N TRP A 547 -12.94 -5.74 13.49
CA TRP A 547 -14.36 -6.09 13.54
C TRP A 547 -15.13 -5.55 12.34
N THR A 548 -14.95 -4.28 12.01
CA THR A 548 -15.62 -3.63 10.87
C THR A 548 -15.14 -4.19 9.53
N LEU A 549 -13.88 -4.61 9.40
CA LEU A 549 -13.40 -5.40 8.26
C LEU A 549 -14.23 -6.69 8.09
N LEU A 550 -14.42 -7.46 9.16
CA LEU A 550 -15.20 -8.69 9.12
C LEU A 550 -16.65 -8.41 8.69
N GLU A 551 -17.28 -7.41 9.31
CA GLU A 551 -18.65 -6.99 9.01
C GLU A 551 -18.80 -6.52 7.56
N GLY A 552 -17.84 -5.74 7.06
CA GLY A 552 -17.78 -5.30 5.67
C GLY A 552 -17.64 -6.47 4.68
N ILE A 553 -16.74 -7.42 4.96
CA ILE A 553 -16.56 -8.61 4.09
C ILE A 553 -17.85 -9.45 4.06
N ARG A 554 -18.47 -9.69 5.22
CA ARG A 554 -19.67 -10.53 5.33
C ARG A 554 -20.93 -9.84 4.82
N GLY A 555 -20.99 -8.52 4.92
CA GLY A 555 -22.08 -7.66 4.42
C GLY A 555 -21.89 -7.15 2.99
N SER A 556 -20.78 -7.52 2.33
CA SER A 556 -20.32 -6.93 1.05
C SER A 556 -21.34 -6.97 -0.09
N ARG A 557 -22.38 -7.83 -0.01
CA ARG A 557 -23.51 -7.86 -0.94
C ARG A 557 -24.19 -6.49 -1.10
N ALA A 558 -24.37 -5.75 0.00
CA ALA A 558 -25.20 -4.55 0.02
C ALA A 558 -24.76 -3.62 1.17
N ILE A 559 -23.64 -2.93 0.97
CA ILE A 559 -23.14 -1.93 1.91
C ILE A 559 -23.69 -0.55 1.55
N TYR A 560 -24.26 0.12 2.55
CA TYR A 560 -24.72 1.50 2.47
C TYR A 560 -23.98 2.35 3.50
N LEU A 561 -23.63 3.57 3.12
CA LEU A 561 -23.00 4.56 3.99
C LEU A 561 -24.06 5.50 4.54
N LEU A 562 -24.05 5.74 5.85
CA LEU A 562 -24.86 6.78 6.47
C LEU A 562 -24.11 8.12 6.44
N CYS A 563 -24.60 9.05 5.64
CA CYS A 563 -24.06 10.39 5.45
C CYS A 563 -24.80 11.41 6.33
N GLU A 564 -24.48 12.70 6.17
CA GLU A 564 -25.15 13.76 6.91
C GLU A 564 -26.67 13.74 6.68
N GLN A 565 -27.44 14.18 7.68
CA GLN A 565 -28.91 14.26 7.62
C GLN A 565 -29.61 12.91 7.38
N ASP A 566 -29.01 11.80 7.84
CA ASP A 566 -29.53 10.44 7.66
C ASP A 566 -29.71 10.02 6.19
N ARG A 567 -29.00 10.70 5.26
CA ARG A 567 -28.94 10.26 3.86
C ARG A 567 -28.16 8.97 3.76
N VAL A 568 -28.64 8.05 2.94
CA VAL A 568 -27.99 6.76 2.69
C VAL A 568 -27.50 6.69 1.25
N LEU A 569 -26.27 6.24 1.05
CA LEU A 569 -25.68 6.05 -0.26
C LEU A 569 -25.16 4.63 -0.40
N SER A 570 -25.45 3.98 -1.53
CA SER A 570 -24.87 2.68 -1.88
C SER A 570 -23.36 2.83 -2.06
N LEU A 571 -22.57 2.08 -1.28
CA LEU A 571 -21.12 2.08 -1.43
C LEU A 571 -20.73 1.65 -2.84
N ARG A 572 -21.40 0.63 -3.40
CA ARG A 572 -21.11 0.14 -4.75
C ARG A 572 -21.30 1.22 -5.80
N GLU A 573 -22.39 1.99 -5.72
CA GLU A 573 -22.67 3.09 -6.66
C GLU A 573 -21.66 4.22 -6.52
N ALA A 574 -21.25 4.55 -5.29
CA ALA A 574 -20.20 5.53 -5.04
C ALA A 574 -18.85 5.09 -5.65
N LEU A 575 -18.47 3.82 -5.48
CA LEU A 575 -17.23 3.27 -6.04
C LEU A 575 -17.25 3.21 -7.56
N VAL A 576 -18.37 2.82 -8.18
CA VAL A 576 -18.54 2.83 -9.64
C VAL A 576 -18.48 4.26 -10.18
N THR A 577 -19.18 5.21 -9.55
CA THR A 577 -19.16 6.62 -9.95
C THR A 577 -17.75 7.21 -9.87
N LEU A 578 -17.02 6.92 -8.79
CA LEU A 578 -15.62 7.31 -8.64
C LEU A 578 -14.75 6.70 -9.75
N HIS A 579 -14.90 5.41 -10.05
CA HIS A 579 -14.12 4.72 -11.07
C HIS A 579 -14.46 5.18 -12.49
N GLU A 580 -15.70 5.54 -12.80
CA GLU A 580 -16.10 5.94 -14.16
C GLU A 580 -15.91 7.44 -14.43
N GLN A 581 -16.04 8.28 -13.41
CA GLN A 581 -16.15 9.73 -13.57
C GLN A 581 -15.17 10.53 -12.70
N GLY A 582 -14.75 9.99 -11.55
CA GLY A 582 -13.87 10.67 -10.61
C GLY A 582 -12.40 10.61 -10.95
N ALA A 583 -11.58 11.28 -10.16
CA ALA A 583 -10.14 11.26 -10.26
C ALA A 583 -9.52 9.85 -10.22
N ILE A 584 -8.63 9.52 -11.18
CA ILE A 584 -7.99 8.20 -11.24
C ILE A 584 -7.09 7.97 -10.02
N ASP A 585 -6.34 8.98 -9.60
CA ASP A 585 -5.47 8.96 -8.42
C ASP A 585 -6.21 8.68 -7.11
N ILE A 586 -7.52 8.94 -7.03
CA ILE A 586 -8.37 8.49 -5.92
C ILE A 586 -8.93 7.09 -6.19
N ALA A 587 -9.41 6.83 -7.41
CA ALA A 587 -10.01 5.54 -7.78
C ALA A 587 -9.03 4.36 -7.63
N VAL A 588 -7.73 4.57 -7.88
CA VAL A 588 -6.73 3.50 -7.74
C VAL A 588 -6.43 3.12 -6.29
N LEU A 589 -6.71 4.02 -5.33
CA LEU A 589 -6.57 3.73 -3.90
C LEU A 589 -7.57 2.67 -3.42
N LEU A 590 -8.63 2.39 -4.20
CA LEU A 590 -9.56 1.29 -3.93
C LEU A 590 -8.88 -0.09 -3.94
N GLY A 591 -7.70 -0.21 -4.55
CA GLY A 591 -6.85 -1.38 -4.42
C GLY A 591 -6.50 -1.73 -2.96
N SER A 592 -6.50 -0.76 -2.04
CA SER A 592 -6.25 -1.00 -0.60
C SER A 592 -7.51 -1.49 0.15
N ALA A 593 -8.67 -1.32 -0.49
CA ALA A 593 -9.99 -1.57 0.07
C ALA A 593 -10.77 -2.63 -0.72
N GLN A 594 -10.08 -3.55 -1.42
CA GLN A 594 -10.71 -4.60 -2.24
C GLN A 594 -11.68 -5.51 -1.46
N HIS A 595 -11.49 -5.63 -0.15
CA HIS A 595 -12.38 -6.36 0.74
C HIS A 595 -13.81 -5.77 0.82
N LEU A 596 -13.99 -4.53 0.34
CA LEU A 596 -15.30 -3.86 0.23
C LEU A 596 -16.00 -4.13 -1.11
N ILE A 597 -15.31 -4.74 -2.07
CA ILE A 597 -15.89 -5.13 -3.35
C ILE A 597 -16.59 -6.49 -3.16
N PRO A 598 -17.89 -6.61 -3.52
CA PRO A 598 -18.60 -7.88 -3.42
C PRO A 598 -17.85 -9.00 -4.16
N HIS A 599 -17.73 -10.18 -3.56
CA HIS A 599 -17.05 -11.30 -4.19
C HIS A 599 -17.82 -11.81 -5.41
N SER A 600 -17.10 -12.17 -6.47
CA SER A 600 -17.66 -12.87 -7.63
C SER A 600 -18.25 -14.24 -7.27
N ASP A 601 -17.76 -14.87 -6.19
CA ASP A 601 -18.23 -16.13 -5.65
C ASP A 601 -18.65 -15.93 -4.19
N LEU A 602 -19.96 -16.02 -3.94
CA LEU A 602 -20.56 -15.84 -2.61
C LEU A 602 -20.21 -16.97 -1.63
N THR A 603 -19.65 -18.08 -2.12
CA THR A 603 -19.22 -19.22 -1.30
C THR A 603 -17.73 -19.16 -0.94
N SER A 604 -16.98 -18.22 -1.53
CA SER A 604 -15.55 -18.08 -1.29
C SER A 604 -15.26 -17.73 0.17
N THR A 605 -14.36 -18.51 0.76
CA THR A 605 -13.84 -18.30 2.12
C THR A 605 -12.42 -17.77 2.04
N LYS A 606 -12.05 -16.87 2.95
CA LYS A 606 -10.66 -16.41 3.04
C LYS A 606 -9.78 -17.53 3.59
N THR A 607 -8.56 -17.63 3.09
CA THR A 607 -7.54 -18.51 3.69
C THR A 607 -7.03 -17.90 5.00
N VAL A 608 -6.31 -18.69 5.81
CA VAL A 608 -5.68 -18.21 7.05
C VAL A 608 -4.68 -17.08 6.79
N GLU A 609 -3.97 -17.14 5.67
CA GLU A 609 -2.98 -16.15 5.25
C GLU A 609 -3.64 -14.87 4.72
N GLU A 610 -4.68 -15.00 3.87
CA GLU A 610 -5.43 -13.83 3.37
C GLU A 610 -6.09 -13.06 4.53
N ALA A 611 -6.76 -13.78 5.43
CA ALA A 611 -7.37 -13.19 6.61
C ALA A 611 -6.31 -12.58 7.54
N GLY A 612 -5.18 -13.27 7.71
CA GLY A 612 -4.06 -12.80 8.51
C GLY A 612 -3.46 -11.50 7.95
N TYR A 613 -3.21 -11.45 6.64
CA TYR A 613 -2.75 -10.26 5.92
C TYR A 613 -3.71 -9.07 6.11
N LEU A 614 -5.01 -9.28 5.88
CA LEU A 614 -6.01 -8.23 6.04
C LEU A 614 -6.11 -7.71 7.47
N LEU A 615 -5.96 -8.58 8.48
CA LEU A 615 -5.98 -8.20 9.89
C LEU A 615 -4.65 -7.62 10.37
N SER A 616 -3.54 -7.89 9.67
CA SER A 616 -2.19 -7.57 10.15
C SER A 616 -1.93 -6.11 10.46
N GLN A 617 -2.72 -5.24 9.84
CA GLN A 617 -2.62 -3.80 9.95
C GLN A 617 -3.88 -3.17 10.55
N ARG A 618 -4.88 -3.96 10.97
CA ARG A 618 -6.16 -3.48 11.50
C ARG A 618 -6.33 -3.86 12.97
N HIS A 619 -6.74 -2.89 13.77
CA HIS A 619 -6.79 -3.05 15.23
C HIS A 619 -8.20 -3.45 15.72
N THR A 620 -8.25 -4.25 16.78
CA THR A 620 -9.46 -4.49 17.59
C THR A 620 -9.27 -3.80 18.94
N SER A 621 -10.30 -3.16 19.50
CA SER A 621 -10.16 -2.47 20.79
C SER A 621 -9.66 -3.37 21.93
N TRP A 622 -9.90 -4.68 21.81
CA TRP A 622 -9.40 -5.71 22.72
C TRP A 622 -8.44 -6.64 21.97
N PRO A 623 -7.20 -6.86 22.44
CA PRO A 623 -6.22 -7.72 21.76
C PRO A 623 -6.71 -9.16 21.54
N GLU A 624 -7.49 -9.71 22.47
CA GLU A 624 -8.04 -11.07 22.40
C GLU A 624 -9.07 -11.27 21.28
N ASP A 625 -9.74 -10.18 20.85
CA ASP A 625 -10.73 -10.23 19.79
C ASP A 625 -10.10 -10.48 18.41
N VAL A 626 -8.79 -10.24 18.26
CA VAL A 626 -8.12 -10.39 16.96
C VAL A 626 -8.16 -11.83 16.46
N ILE A 627 -8.01 -12.81 17.36
CA ILE A 627 -8.07 -14.24 17.02
C ILE A 627 -9.50 -14.66 16.70
N ILE A 628 -10.48 -14.07 17.40
CA ILE A 628 -11.90 -14.29 17.12
C ILE A 628 -12.23 -13.80 15.70
N CYS A 629 -11.82 -12.57 15.36
CA CYS A 629 -11.98 -12.03 14.01
C CYS A 629 -11.29 -12.91 12.96
N TRP A 630 -10.09 -13.39 13.25
CA TRP A 630 -9.34 -14.27 12.35
C TRP A 630 -10.06 -15.59 12.08
N SER A 631 -10.53 -16.27 13.14
CA SER A 631 -11.38 -17.46 13.05
C SER A 631 -12.62 -17.21 12.19
N LEU A 632 -13.33 -16.11 12.44
CA LEU A 632 -14.56 -15.78 11.74
C LEU A 632 -14.31 -15.46 10.26
N LEU A 633 -13.21 -14.80 9.90
CA LEU A 633 -12.87 -14.51 8.49
C LEU A 633 -12.61 -15.76 7.65
N ILE A 634 -12.06 -16.82 8.26
CA ILE A 634 -11.81 -18.09 7.59
C ILE A 634 -12.96 -19.10 7.71
N ASN A 635 -14.11 -18.68 8.26
CA ASN A 635 -15.26 -19.55 8.55
C ASN A 635 -14.92 -20.77 9.43
N ALA A 636 -13.95 -20.63 10.33
CA ALA A 636 -13.62 -21.63 11.34
C ALA A 636 -14.43 -21.42 12.63
N PRO A 637 -14.53 -22.44 13.51
CA PRO A 637 -15.00 -22.24 14.87
C PRO A 637 -14.25 -21.10 15.57
N VAL A 638 -14.96 -20.35 16.42
CA VAL A 638 -14.37 -19.22 17.14
C VAL A 638 -13.33 -19.73 18.14
N HIS A 639 -12.08 -19.32 17.94
CA HIS A 639 -10.97 -19.57 18.83
C HIS A 639 -10.51 -18.27 19.50
N ARG A 640 -9.98 -18.38 20.72
CA ARG A 640 -9.35 -17.27 21.44
C ARG A 640 -7.82 -17.39 21.49
N LYS A 641 -7.29 -18.58 21.21
CA LYS A 641 -5.87 -18.86 21.15
C LYS A 641 -5.49 -19.22 19.72
N ALA A 642 -4.42 -18.62 19.21
CA ALA A 642 -3.95 -18.88 17.85
C ALA A 642 -3.61 -20.36 17.62
N VAL A 643 -3.06 -21.07 18.62
CA VAL A 643 -2.73 -22.49 18.50
C VAL A 643 -3.94 -23.36 18.15
N ASP A 644 -5.12 -23.04 18.67
CA ASP A 644 -6.34 -23.80 18.38
C ASP A 644 -6.86 -23.53 16.96
N LEU A 645 -6.65 -22.30 16.46
CA LEU A 645 -6.90 -21.94 15.07
C LEU A 645 -5.97 -22.71 14.12
N TRP A 646 -4.68 -22.75 14.42
CA TRP A 646 -3.67 -23.43 13.60
C TRP A 646 -3.82 -24.96 13.58
N LYS A 647 -4.27 -25.57 14.69
CA LYS A 647 -4.60 -27.02 14.75
C LYS A 647 -5.69 -27.44 13.77
N ASN A 648 -6.56 -26.51 13.37
CA ASN A 648 -7.61 -26.75 12.39
C ASN A 648 -7.16 -26.48 10.95
N GLN A 649 -5.92 -26.06 10.74
CA GLN A 649 -5.33 -25.87 9.41
C GLN A 649 -4.47 -27.08 9.03
N SER A 650 -4.48 -27.45 7.76
CA SER A 650 -3.67 -28.56 7.24
C SER A 650 -2.40 -28.09 6.53
N ARG A 651 -2.38 -26.86 6.02
CA ARG A 651 -1.29 -26.27 5.27
C ARG A 651 -1.20 -24.77 5.52
N VAL A 652 -0.03 -24.21 5.23
CA VAL A 652 0.21 -22.77 5.23
C VAL A 652 1.22 -22.41 4.14
N ARG A 653 0.99 -21.29 3.46
CA ARG A 653 1.93 -20.69 2.50
C ARG A 653 3.18 -20.20 3.23
N THR A 654 4.34 -20.70 2.84
CA THR A 654 5.61 -20.45 3.55
C THR A 654 6.01 -18.97 3.54
N GLY A 655 5.67 -18.22 2.48
CA GLY A 655 5.91 -16.78 2.40
C GLY A 655 5.18 -15.96 3.45
N TYR A 656 4.00 -16.40 3.91
CA TYR A 656 3.24 -15.72 4.99
C TYR A 656 3.97 -15.78 6.34
N LEU A 657 4.73 -16.86 6.56
CA LEU A 657 5.43 -17.10 7.82
C LEU A 657 6.68 -16.24 7.99
N LEU A 658 7.25 -15.71 6.90
CA LEU A 658 8.42 -14.82 6.95
C LEU A 658 7.98 -13.39 7.29
N SER A 659 7.72 -13.18 8.57
CA SER A 659 7.27 -11.91 9.12
C SER A 659 7.73 -11.73 10.57
N SER A 660 7.62 -10.52 11.09
CA SER A 660 7.93 -10.19 12.48
C SER A 660 6.75 -10.48 13.42
N ALA A 661 5.76 -11.27 12.98
CA ALA A 661 4.63 -11.68 13.79
C ALA A 661 5.11 -12.39 15.07
N PRO A 662 4.51 -12.09 16.25
CA PRO A 662 4.80 -12.85 17.46
C PRO A 662 4.45 -14.32 17.24
N ARG A 663 5.20 -15.23 17.88
CA ARG A 663 5.06 -16.68 17.68
C ARG A 663 4.43 -17.37 18.88
N VAL A 664 3.80 -18.53 18.64
CA VAL A 664 3.22 -19.35 19.72
C VAL A 664 4.36 -19.99 20.53
N ALA A 665 4.64 -19.44 21.71
CA ALA A 665 5.74 -19.93 22.57
C ALA A 665 5.31 -21.01 23.58
N GLU A 666 4.04 -21.07 23.94
CA GLU A 666 3.55 -21.90 25.07
C GLU A 666 3.40 -23.39 24.74
N MET A 667 3.50 -23.79 23.46
CA MET A 667 3.25 -25.17 23.02
C MET A 667 4.35 -25.66 22.09
N GLN A 668 4.99 -26.77 22.49
CA GLN A 668 6.04 -27.41 21.70
C GLN A 668 5.52 -27.82 20.30
N GLY A 669 6.30 -27.56 19.25
CA GLY A 669 5.95 -27.85 17.85
C GLY A 669 5.19 -26.75 17.12
N TRP A 670 4.92 -25.60 17.77
CA TRP A 670 4.15 -24.50 17.20
C TRP A 670 4.91 -23.16 17.17
N ALA A 671 6.21 -23.14 17.46
CA ALA A 671 6.99 -21.90 17.53
C ALA A 671 7.19 -21.23 16.17
N TRP A 672 6.92 -21.93 15.06
CA TRP A 672 6.83 -21.36 13.72
C TRP A 672 5.54 -20.55 13.49
N ALA A 673 4.46 -20.85 14.22
CA ALA A 673 3.13 -20.33 13.94
C ALA A 673 2.92 -18.92 14.53
N PRO A 674 2.39 -17.96 13.75
CA PRO A 674 1.99 -16.65 14.29
C PRO A 674 0.96 -16.76 15.42
N ALA A 675 1.26 -16.15 16.57
CA ALA A 675 0.38 -16.04 17.73
C ALA A 675 -0.71 -14.97 17.57
N SER A 676 -0.55 -14.09 16.60
CA SER A 676 -1.51 -13.05 16.22
C SER A 676 -1.31 -12.74 14.74
N PRO A 677 -2.37 -12.38 13.99
CA PRO A 677 -2.20 -11.86 12.64
C PRO A 677 -1.56 -10.47 12.68
N TYR A 678 -1.62 -9.78 13.82
CA TYR A 678 -1.20 -8.40 13.99
C TYR A 678 0.32 -8.21 14.01
N ILE A 679 0.83 -7.34 13.14
CA ILE A 679 2.27 -7.07 13.03
C ILE A 679 2.60 -5.74 13.69
N ARG A 680 3.18 -5.82 14.89
CA ARG A 680 3.68 -4.67 15.64
C ARG A 680 5.13 -4.35 15.26
N PRO A 681 5.54 -3.08 15.34
CA PRO A 681 6.95 -2.75 15.42
C PRO A 681 7.56 -3.45 16.63
N ASN A 682 8.55 -4.30 16.39
CA ASN A 682 9.25 -5.05 17.43
C ASN A 682 10.48 -4.28 17.84
N HIS A 683 10.50 -3.83 19.08
CA HIS A 683 11.69 -3.25 19.68
C HIS A 683 12.74 -4.35 19.91
N ARG A 684 13.96 -4.11 19.43
CA ARG A 684 15.10 -5.01 19.52
C ARG A 684 16.30 -4.24 20.08
N THR A 685 17.18 -4.98 20.72
CA THR A 685 18.42 -4.46 21.28
C THR A 685 19.56 -5.34 20.80
N VAL A 686 20.67 -4.72 20.40
CA VAL A 686 21.90 -5.43 20.03
C VAL A 686 23.06 -4.92 20.86
N ASP A 687 23.93 -5.83 21.31
CA ASP A 687 25.09 -5.49 22.12
C ASP A 687 26.19 -4.86 21.24
N LEU A 688 26.70 -3.72 21.70
CA LEU A 688 27.86 -3.03 21.14
C LEU A 688 29.12 -3.42 21.92
N PRO A 689 30.33 -3.17 21.37
CA PRO A 689 31.57 -3.27 22.14
C PRO A 689 31.51 -2.49 23.46
N GLU A 690 32.33 -2.91 24.43
CA GLU A 690 32.47 -2.24 25.74
C GLU A 690 31.21 -2.28 26.63
N GLY A 691 30.25 -3.16 26.33
CA GLY A 691 29.05 -3.36 27.15
C GLY A 691 27.96 -2.30 26.94
N ARG A 692 28.06 -1.53 25.85
CA ARG A 692 27.00 -0.63 25.37
C ARG A 692 25.93 -1.43 24.64
N THR A 693 24.77 -0.83 24.42
CA THR A 693 23.67 -1.43 23.64
C THR A 693 23.11 -0.43 22.64
N GLN A 694 22.62 -0.92 21.51
CA GLN A 694 21.91 -0.15 20.50
C GLN A 694 20.47 -0.65 20.42
N GLU A 695 19.53 0.24 20.70
CA GLU A 695 18.09 -0.01 20.57
C GLU A 695 17.60 0.40 19.18
N TYR A 696 16.72 -0.40 18.60
CA TYR A 696 16.10 -0.14 17.30
C TYR A 696 14.77 -0.87 17.18
N THR A 697 14.02 -0.61 16.12
CA THR A 697 12.71 -1.24 15.89
C THR A 697 12.64 -1.82 14.49
N VAL A 698 12.11 -3.03 14.37
CA VAL A 698 11.87 -3.67 13.06
C VAL A 698 10.41 -4.02 12.88
N ARG A 699 9.96 -4.03 11.62
CA ARG A 699 8.60 -4.41 11.27
C ARG A 699 8.61 -5.10 9.92
N PHE A 700 8.46 -6.43 9.93
CA PHE A 700 8.32 -7.23 8.71
C PHE A 700 6.87 -7.69 8.62
N PRO A 701 6.00 -7.07 7.81
CA PRO A 701 4.61 -7.47 7.69
C PRO A 701 4.51 -8.87 7.09
N CYS A 702 3.41 -9.54 7.39
CA CYS A 702 3.06 -10.75 6.65
C CYS A 702 2.49 -10.35 5.29
N TYR A 703 2.92 -11.04 4.24
CA TYR A 703 2.20 -11.09 2.96
C TYR A 703 1.25 -12.27 3.00
N ASP A 704 0.19 -12.29 2.19
CA ASP A 704 -0.71 -13.44 2.02
C ASP A 704 -0.01 -14.73 1.53
N GLY A 705 1.28 -14.65 1.21
CA GLY A 705 2.12 -15.77 0.77
C GLY A 705 1.76 -16.26 -0.63
N ASP A 706 0.98 -15.49 -1.39
CA ASP A 706 0.55 -15.86 -2.74
C ASP A 706 1.74 -16.03 -3.68
N GLY A 707 1.80 -17.17 -4.38
CA GLY A 707 2.95 -17.56 -5.18
C GLY A 707 4.07 -18.26 -4.39
N SER A 708 3.93 -18.47 -3.08
CA SER A 708 4.87 -19.29 -2.29
C SER A 708 4.41 -20.74 -2.13
N LEU A 709 5.37 -21.66 -2.03
CA LEU A 709 5.13 -23.06 -1.77
C LEU A 709 4.44 -23.23 -0.41
N SER A 710 3.47 -24.15 -0.33
CA SER A 710 2.77 -24.45 0.92
C SER A 710 3.42 -25.60 1.68
N ALA A 711 3.67 -25.40 2.98
CA ALA A 711 4.10 -26.42 3.92
C ALA A 711 2.89 -27.10 4.59
N ALA A 712 3.07 -28.34 5.05
CA ALA A 712 2.06 -29.15 5.73
C ALA A 712 2.16 -28.98 7.25
N ILE A 713 1.02 -28.74 7.89
CA ILE A 713 0.90 -28.60 9.34
C ILE A 713 0.68 -29.99 9.93
N THR A 714 1.55 -30.42 10.83
CA THR A 714 1.48 -31.73 11.49
C THR A 714 1.42 -31.56 13.01
N PRO A 715 0.99 -32.60 13.77
CA PRO A 715 1.03 -32.54 15.24
C PRO A 715 2.43 -32.32 15.82
N ASN A 716 3.47 -32.63 15.06
CA ASN A 716 4.86 -32.55 15.49
C ASN A 716 5.58 -31.27 15.00
N GLY A 717 4.92 -30.42 14.20
CA GLY A 717 5.56 -29.25 13.58
C GLY A 717 5.12 -29.01 12.14
N LEU A 718 5.79 -28.07 11.49
CA LEU A 718 5.58 -27.68 10.10
C LEU A 718 6.55 -28.42 9.19
N LEU A 719 6.03 -29.32 8.35
CA LEU A 719 6.81 -30.07 7.38
C LEU A 719 6.72 -29.42 6.00
N GLY A 720 7.84 -29.03 5.41
CA GLY A 720 7.83 -28.47 4.06
C GLY A 720 9.22 -28.33 3.46
N ARG A 721 9.26 -28.03 2.16
CA ARG A 721 10.50 -27.69 1.47
C ARG A 721 10.77 -26.19 1.57
N TRP A 722 12.02 -25.86 1.79
CA TRP A 722 12.50 -24.51 1.99
C TRP A 722 13.77 -24.29 1.21
N ARG A 723 14.06 -23.01 1.00
CA ARG A 723 15.37 -22.59 0.54
C ARG A 723 16.26 -22.35 1.75
N VAL A 724 17.42 -22.98 1.81
CA VAL A 724 18.26 -23.01 3.01
C VAL A 724 19.72 -22.72 2.72
N VAL A 725 20.40 -22.09 3.68
CA VAL A 725 21.87 -22.02 3.76
C VAL A 725 22.27 -22.66 5.08
N ASN A 726 23.15 -23.67 5.04
CA ASN A 726 23.74 -24.23 6.24
C ASN A 726 24.82 -23.28 6.76
N ILE A 727 24.78 -22.96 8.05
CA ILE A 727 25.70 -21.99 8.66
C ILE A 727 26.85 -22.76 9.31
N GLU A 728 28.03 -22.57 8.75
CA GLU A 728 29.30 -23.08 9.27
C GLU A 728 30.14 -21.92 9.87
N PRO A 729 31.09 -22.20 10.77
CA PRO A 729 31.93 -21.15 11.35
C PRO A 729 32.62 -20.24 10.32
N ALA A 730 33.10 -20.82 9.21
CA ALA A 730 33.73 -20.05 8.12
C ALA A 730 32.75 -19.06 7.46
N PHE A 731 31.49 -19.45 7.26
CA PHE A 731 30.46 -18.56 6.71
C PHE A 731 30.20 -17.36 7.62
N LEU A 732 30.18 -17.55 8.94
CA LEU A 732 30.01 -16.44 9.89
C LEU A 732 31.22 -15.51 9.92
N GLU A 733 32.43 -16.05 9.79
CA GLU A 733 33.64 -15.23 9.68
C GLU A 733 33.58 -14.33 8.44
N ASP A 734 33.17 -14.87 7.29
CA ASP A 734 33.01 -14.12 6.03
C ASP A 734 31.91 -13.06 6.12
N ALA A 735 30.78 -13.37 6.77
CA ALA A 735 29.65 -12.44 6.90
C ALA A 735 29.87 -11.32 7.93
N ARG A 736 30.86 -11.46 8.82
CA ARG A 736 31.06 -10.55 9.97
C ARG A 736 31.29 -9.11 9.54
N GLU A 737 32.13 -8.87 8.54
CA GLU A 737 32.46 -7.51 8.10
C GLU A 737 31.22 -6.77 7.59
N LEU A 738 30.34 -7.48 6.88
CA LEU A 738 29.10 -6.94 6.33
C LEU A 738 28.05 -6.72 7.42
N CYS A 739 27.72 -7.76 8.19
CA CYS A 739 26.63 -7.71 9.17
C CYS A 739 26.95 -6.83 10.39
N CYS A 740 28.22 -6.78 10.81
CA CYS A 740 28.66 -6.07 12.00
C CYS A 740 29.40 -4.76 11.65
N HIS A 741 29.16 -4.21 10.45
CA HIS A 741 29.71 -2.92 10.06
C HIS A 741 29.24 -1.81 10.99
N MET A 742 30.19 -1.06 11.56
CA MET A 742 29.91 0.07 12.46
C MET A 742 30.14 1.40 11.74
N THR A 743 29.26 2.36 12.00
CA THR A 743 29.30 3.72 11.45
C THR A 743 28.97 4.74 12.53
N ALA A 744 29.28 6.01 12.29
CA ALA A 744 28.83 7.10 13.16
C ALA A 744 27.30 7.23 13.07
N PRO A 745 26.60 7.53 14.19
CA PRO A 745 25.16 7.69 14.20
C PRO A 745 24.73 8.86 13.31
N LEU A 746 23.51 8.79 12.76
CA LEU A 746 22.97 9.83 11.86
C LEU A 746 22.94 11.22 12.52
N GLU A 747 22.74 11.31 13.84
CA GLU A 747 22.74 12.59 14.57
C GLU A 747 24.11 13.28 14.53
N ALA A 748 25.21 12.53 14.43
CA ALA A 748 26.57 13.09 14.32
C ALA A 748 26.82 13.81 12.99
N TYR A 749 25.93 13.63 12.00
CA TYR A 749 25.99 14.33 10.71
C TYR A 749 25.13 15.60 10.65
N GLN A 750 24.38 15.93 11.72
CA GLN A 750 23.44 17.06 11.73
C GLN A 750 23.97 18.33 12.42
N GLU A 751 25.01 18.24 13.26
CA GLU A 751 25.62 19.42 13.89
C GLU A 751 26.72 20.00 12.97
N ASP A 752 26.67 21.32 12.71
CA ASP A 752 27.60 22.05 11.83
C ASP A 752 29.09 21.97 12.26
N GLU A 753 29.40 21.34 13.39
CA GLU A 753 30.74 20.91 13.81
C GLU A 753 30.83 19.38 13.72
N MET A 754 31.38 18.87 12.60
CA MET A 754 31.72 17.45 12.43
C MET A 754 32.73 17.00 13.51
N ASP A 755 32.25 16.38 14.58
CA ASP A 755 33.11 15.65 15.53
C ASP A 755 33.07 14.12 15.25
N LEU A 756 33.34 13.74 14.00
CA LEU A 756 33.44 12.34 13.58
C LEU A 756 34.54 11.57 14.35
N GLU A 757 35.52 12.27 14.93
CA GLU A 757 36.60 11.65 15.69
C GLU A 757 36.17 11.21 17.09
N ASN A 758 35.16 11.85 17.69
CA ASN A 758 34.61 11.47 19.00
C ASN A 758 33.23 10.81 18.95
N ALA A 759 32.64 10.64 17.76
CA ALA A 759 31.32 10.04 17.60
C ALA A 759 31.30 8.57 18.05
N GLU A 760 30.39 8.24 18.96
CA GLU A 760 30.19 6.88 19.43
C GLU A 760 29.63 6.00 18.30
N LEU A 761 30.46 5.09 17.77
CA LEU A 761 30.05 4.20 16.68
C LEU A 761 28.89 3.27 17.07
N VAL A 762 28.00 3.02 16.11
CA VAL A 762 26.84 2.13 16.18
C VAL A 762 26.83 1.19 14.97
N TYR A 763 26.08 0.07 14.98
CA TYR A 763 25.94 -0.75 13.79
C TYR A 763 25.13 -0.01 12.72
N ALA A 764 25.63 -0.06 11.48
CA ALA A 764 24.91 0.46 10.30
C ALA A 764 23.63 -0.33 10.03
N HIS A 765 23.67 -1.65 10.26
CA HIS A 765 22.56 -2.58 10.09
C HIS A 765 22.33 -3.39 11.38
N PRO A 766 21.72 -2.78 12.42
CA PRO A 766 21.66 -3.39 13.75
C PRO A 766 20.87 -4.71 13.80
N ASP A 767 19.91 -4.93 12.89
CA ASP A 767 19.17 -6.20 12.81
C ASP A 767 20.00 -7.35 12.25
N GLU A 768 20.90 -7.04 11.30
CA GLU A 768 21.83 -8.01 10.73
C GLU A 768 22.94 -8.36 11.74
N ALA A 769 23.43 -7.36 12.47
CA ALA A 769 24.35 -7.58 13.58
C ALA A 769 23.71 -8.48 14.65
N LEU A 770 22.44 -8.24 15.03
CA LEU A 770 21.72 -9.10 15.96
C LEU A 770 21.54 -10.53 15.40
N ALA A 771 21.22 -10.67 14.12
CA ALA A 771 21.13 -11.97 13.47
C ALA A 771 22.47 -12.72 13.55
N TRP A 772 23.58 -12.03 13.26
CA TRP A 772 24.94 -12.58 13.34
C TRP A 772 25.28 -13.04 14.76
N HIS A 773 25.05 -12.19 15.78
CA HIS A 773 25.28 -12.55 17.20
C HIS A 773 24.41 -13.72 17.64
N THR A 774 23.16 -13.79 17.15
CA THR A 774 22.25 -14.91 17.42
C THR A 774 22.79 -16.22 16.85
N LEU A 775 23.28 -16.20 15.61
CA LEU A 775 23.89 -17.37 14.97
C LEU A 775 25.15 -17.82 15.73
N GLU A 776 26.06 -16.89 16.06
CA GLU A 776 27.28 -17.20 16.81
C GLU A 776 26.96 -17.82 18.17
N ALA A 777 26.04 -17.24 18.92
CA ALA A 777 25.63 -17.73 20.24
C ALA A 777 25.06 -19.15 20.19
N LEU A 778 24.31 -19.49 19.13
CA LEU A 778 23.73 -20.82 18.96
C LEU A 778 24.76 -21.85 18.49
N LEU A 779 25.68 -21.48 17.58
CA LEU A 779 26.80 -22.37 17.21
C LEU A 779 27.66 -22.72 18.43
N ASN A 780 27.93 -21.74 19.29
CA ASN A 780 28.68 -21.95 20.54
C ASN A 780 27.97 -22.90 21.51
N GLN A 781 26.65 -23.03 21.42
CA GLN A 781 25.85 -24.01 22.16
C GLN A 781 25.84 -25.42 21.51
N GLY A 782 26.54 -25.59 20.38
CA GLY A 782 26.59 -26.84 19.62
C GLY A 782 25.36 -27.08 18.74
N ALA A 783 24.59 -26.04 18.42
CA ALA A 783 23.47 -26.16 17.49
C ALA A 783 23.96 -26.28 16.05
N GLU A 784 23.25 -27.05 15.24
CA GLU A 784 23.33 -26.94 13.78
C GLU A 784 22.37 -25.85 13.31
N LEU A 785 22.81 -24.98 12.40
CA LEU A 785 22.08 -23.76 12.05
C LEU A 785 21.77 -23.66 10.57
N ARG A 786 20.59 -23.10 10.27
CA ARG A 786 20.15 -22.76 8.92
C ARG A 786 19.54 -21.38 8.86
N LEU A 787 19.90 -20.64 7.82
CA LEU A 787 19.07 -19.54 7.30
C LEU A 787 18.02 -20.14 6.36
N VAL A 788 16.79 -19.63 6.44
CA VAL A 788 15.62 -20.21 5.76
C VAL A 788 14.83 -19.12 5.04
N ARG A 789 14.52 -19.36 3.76
CA ARG A 789 13.65 -18.54 2.91
C ARG A 789 12.57 -19.39 2.23
N ALA A 790 11.50 -18.74 1.81
CA ALA A 790 10.38 -19.37 1.12
C ALA A 790 10.75 -19.70 -0.34
N LEU A 791 10.16 -20.77 -0.86
CA LEU A 791 10.22 -21.14 -2.27
C LEU A 791 8.99 -20.63 -3.00
N ALA A 792 9.12 -20.38 -4.29
CA ALA A 792 7.99 -20.17 -5.18
C ALA A 792 7.17 -21.47 -5.33
N GLU A 793 5.97 -21.36 -5.90
CA GLU A 793 5.06 -22.51 -6.11
C GLU A 793 5.66 -23.65 -6.94
N ASP A 794 6.65 -23.38 -7.79
CA ASP A 794 7.40 -24.40 -8.55
C ASP A 794 8.28 -25.29 -7.64
N GLY A 795 8.54 -24.84 -6.41
CA GLY A 795 9.38 -25.51 -5.43
C GLY A 795 10.88 -25.53 -5.76
N VAL A 796 11.32 -24.66 -6.68
CA VAL A 796 12.73 -24.55 -7.10
C VAL A 796 13.19 -23.10 -7.04
N SER A 797 12.38 -22.17 -7.54
CA SER A 797 12.73 -20.76 -7.63
C SER A 797 12.58 -20.06 -6.26
N PRO A 798 13.37 -19.02 -5.98
CA PRO A 798 13.16 -18.19 -4.80
C PRO A 798 11.78 -17.52 -4.83
N TYR A 799 11.14 -17.40 -3.67
CA TYR A 799 9.94 -16.59 -3.54
C TYR A 799 10.31 -15.11 -3.47
N VAL A 800 9.85 -14.32 -4.45
CA VAL A 800 10.15 -12.89 -4.64
C VAL A 800 9.00 -11.99 -4.17
N GLY A 801 8.03 -12.54 -3.43
CA GLY A 801 6.75 -11.84 -3.21
C GLY A 801 6.81 -10.62 -2.30
N SER A 802 7.93 -10.36 -1.62
CA SER A 802 8.15 -9.18 -0.79
C SER A 802 9.21 -8.21 -1.30
N SER A 803 10.11 -8.67 -2.17
CA SER A 803 11.24 -7.88 -2.62
C SER A 803 10.82 -6.91 -3.72
N GLN A 804 11.46 -5.74 -3.73
CA GLN A 804 11.31 -4.72 -4.78
C GLN A 804 9.90 -4.14 -4.91
N ARG A 805 9.10 -4.11 -3.84
CA ARG A 805 7.75 -3.51 -3.84
C ARG A 805 7.70 -2.08 -3.31
N GLY A 806 8.86 -1.45 -3.03
CA GLY A 806 8.95 -0.09 -2.49
C GLY A 806 8.50 0.02 -1.03
N GLU A 807 8.33 -1.11 -0.36
CA GLU A 807 8.04 -1.19 1.06
C GLU A 807 9.33 -1.55 1.79
N ASN A 808 9.70 -0.82 2.85
CA ASN A 808 10.98 -0.96 3.56
C ASN A 808 11.02 -2.25 4.42
N PHE A 809 11.07 -3.41 3.77
CA PHE A 809 11.09 -4.72 4.44
C PHE A 809 12.38 -5.50 4.27
N GLY A 810 13.35 -4.95 3.52
CA GLY A 810 14.66 -5.55 3.32
C GLY A 810 14.61 -6.97 2.73
N LEU A 811 15.77 -7.55 2.50
CA LEU A 811 15.88 -8.99 2.31
C LEU A 811 15.83 -9.65 3.68
N ILE A 812 14.91 -10.59 3.90
CA ILE A 812 14.74 -11.26 5.20
C ILE A 812 15.06 -12.75 5.11
N ALA A 813 15.46 -13.33 6.23
CA ALA A 813 15.59 -14.77 6.41
C ALA A 813 15.15 -15.18 7.81
N ALA A 814 14.60 -16.38 7.94
CA ALA A 814 14.37 -16.99 9.24
C ALA A 814 15.62 -17.73 9.71
N ILE A 815 15.95 -17.62 10.99
CA ILE A 815 17.00 -18.44 11.64
C ILE A 815 16.32 -19.66 12.24
N CYS A 816 16.83 -20.85 11.89
CA CYS A 816 16.39 -22.13 12.42
C CYS A 816 17.58 -22.89 13.04
N ALA A 817 17.36 -23.52 14.19
CA ALA A 817 18.41 -24.26 14.91
C ALA A 817 17.99 -25.70 15.20
N SER A 818 18.93 -26.64 15.07
CA SER A 818 18.75 -28.06 15.37
C SER A 818 19.71 -28.49 16.47
N PHE A 819 19.18 -29.19 17.47
CA PHE A 819 19.94 -29.80 18.57
C PHE A 819 19.88 -31.34 18.54
N ASN A 820 19.31 -31.92 17.48
CA ASN A 820 18.97 -33.34 17.40
C ASN A 820 19.32 -33.97 16.03
N ASN A 821 20.52 -33.68 15.53
CA ASN A 821 21.05 -34.21 14.26
C ASN A 821 20.10 -33.96 13.08
N ARG A 822 19.61 -32.73 12.93
CA ARG A 822 18.73 -32.25 11.85
C ARG A 822 17.36 -32.93 11.75
N SER A 823 16.93 -33.65 12.80
CA SER A 823 15.62 -34.30 12.79
C SER A 823 14.46 -33.31 13.00
N SER A 824 14.70 -32.19 13.69
CA SER A 824 13.78 -31.04 13.72
C SER A 824 14.52 -29.72 13.89
N TRP A 825 13.88 -28.63 13.48
CA TRP A 825 14.46 -27.29 13.45
C TRP A 825 13.59 -26.31 14.26
N GLU A 826 14.13 -25.77 15.34
CA GLU A 826 13.45 -24.75 16.14
C GLU A 826 13.50 -23.38 15.45
N TRP A 827 12.34 -22.75 15.29
CA TRP A 827 12.24 -21.39 14.75
C TRP A 827 12.75 -20.35 15.76
N LYS A 828 13.85 -19.64 15.44
CA LYS A 828 14.45 -18.64 16.34
C LYS A 828 14.02 -17.21 16.06
N GLY A 829 13.60 -16.90 14.85
CA GLY A 829 13.11 -15.58 14.48
C GLY A 829 13.33 -15.25 13.01
N VAL A 830 12.81 -14.10 12.60
CA VAL A 830 13.02 -13.51 11.27
C VAL A 830 13.84 -12.24 11.41
N PHE A 831 14.85 -12.09 10.57
CA PHE A 831 15.82 -10.99 10.60
C PHE A 831 16.09 -10.48 9.19
N SER A 832 16.55 -9.24 9.08
CA SER A 832 17.21 -8.72 7.89
C SER A 832 18.45 -9.55 7.57
N TRP A 833 18.68 -9.79 6.28
CA TRP A 833 19.81 -10.56 5.77
C TRP A 833 20.12 -10.23 4.30
N GLN A 834 21.24 -9.55 4.04
CA GLN A 834 21.51 -8.91 2.74
C GLN A 834 21.87 -9.83 1.59
N GLU A 835 22.17 -11.10 1.84
CA GLU A 835 22.51 -12.01 0.74
C GLU A 835 21.36 -12.06 -0.26
N SER A 836 21.68 -11.75 -1.52
CA SER A 836 20.67 -11.67 -2.58
C SER A 836 19.93 -13.00 -2.73
N GLU A 837 18.73 -12.93 -3.30
CA GLU A 837 18.00 -14.14 -3.69
C GLU A 837 18.78 -15.00 -4.70
N ASN A 838 19.83 -14.51 -5.35
CA ASN A 838 20.63 -15.26 -6.32
C ASN A 838 21.96 -15.76 -5.77
N TYR A 839 22.20 -15.64 -4.45
CA TYR A 839 23.40 -16.21 -3.84
C TYR A 839 23.48 -17.73 -4.12
N GLN A 840 24.62 -18.19 -4.63
CA GLN A 840 24.77 -19.59 -5.10
C GLN A 840 24.75 -20.61 -3.95
N GLY A 841 24.98 -20.18 -2.71
CA GLY A 841 25.01 -21.08 -1.54
C GLY A 841 23.64 -21.54 -1.04
N TRP A 842 22.53 -21.04 -1.61
CA TRP A 842 21.20 -21.48 -1.22
C TRP A 842 20.82 -22.80 -1.90
N GLU A 843 20.43 -23.77 -1.09
CA GLU A 843 19.96 -25.08 -1.54
C GLU A 843 18.46 -25.26 -1.25
N VAL A 844 17.84 -26.30 -1.84
CA VAL A 844 16.47 -26.69 -1.52
C VAL A 844 16.50 -27.93 -0.63
N ASP A 845 15.89 -27.85 0.54
CA ASP A 845 15.81 -28.99 1.47
C ASP A 845 14.45 -29.07 2.17
N GLU A 846 14.06 -30.28 2.58
CA GLU A 846 12.86 -30.51 3.37
C GLU A 846 13.18 -30.39 4.87
N MET A 847 12.36 -29.65 5.60
CA MET A 847 12.55 -29.39 7.03
C MET A 847 11.26 -29.66 7.79
N LEU A 848 11.41 -30.26 8.98
CA LEU A 848 10.40 -30.22 10.04
C LEU A 848 10.74 -29.09 11.00
N ILE A 849 9.98 -28.00 10.94
CA ILE A 849 10.16 -26.83 11.81
C ILE A 849 9.23 -26.93 13.02
N VAL A 850 9.74 -26.68 14.22
CA VAL A 850 9.04 -26.81 15.51
C VAL A 850 8.97 -25.51 16.29
#